data_AF-A0A3M1EUK1-F1
#
_entry.id   AF-A0A3M1EUK1-F1
#
_cell.length_a   1.000
_cell.length_b   1.000
_cell.length_c   1.000
_cell.angle_alpha   90.00
_cell.angle_beta   90.00
_cell.angle_gamma   90.00
#
_symmetry.space_group_name_H-M   'P 1'
#
loop_
_entity.id
_entity.type
_entity.pdbx_description
1 polymer ?
#
loop_
_entity_poly.entity_id
_entity_poly.type
_entity_poly.pdbx_seq_one_letter_code
_entity_poly.pdbx_strand_id
1 'polypeptide(L)'
;MLDWRTGEEEWEATEEPQGQWASQSRTRPPIPRWLWLLFGILVLGITGAGIALRWKARQQTARLVQDIQATVDTESWARETHNLRLYRSLLDPAAHPGWRERQEQEFLVDNTRTPARMTVVDAMVFGGDLAVVELEVEPASGPAYRVTRAYRRSGGMWLETSIPGSQVWLDQDTRETQHLRFIFHRRDAARIAAIIPDIQALYVQLLGDLVLSPPQGKRTLYVILSVRPIESELVNDPTYYDLSDLGPDAAPEAVKRRLGALLIQQIMNLFRTERGDLPALVQSVGEWEYADWLGMPLPDPRVSPRQDLLVSVPFLSLLDESWKSLEQPEMQAIVGQALVDYTVQAYGRDSLSSIVRGAQLYGAHYPFVTQVLQIPQVLGVPFMEFNAGWRDYALHTFTHLEGQRLGLLTTEKSELLRVLTEEERAVEEGNLERYDRLLSPHTTAEWREQAHRRFHLYQQFQQQTNAPYRLRLEDAIIDGDDALLRLQVHFPDPGSTAYQEIRTYHRFDDGWKWASTLASFWGLTEEAETPHLRLHFNRQDAETIREELPATESFFQQVSRDLLTEPEAETRSKIEINVVPNYQVLNWLSGQQGIGLVARPWGTFVTVELLPPSRVSFRGLDLRDGNPVAARRGSLDLTPKPAPQLQILSPTLGAIATDISPASFYRMAAGLTLSRYLITSQAGLPETPFSAAVYDAIARWETEQWATELPWTAPRRQAINTLLQTGAGPSLRSRPTWTEQHVDPATGYLYDTVLAYVAGAYGRTSLGKLVAGASRHAGWDTLIPDVLGVRFGDFEAGWRASLQP
;
A
#
# COMPACT_ATOMS: atom_id res chain seq x y z
N MET A 1 39.86 -11.56 35.83
CA MET A 1 40.63 -12.07 36.98
C MET A 1 40.14 -11.37 38.23
N LEU A 2 39.07 -11.94 38.82
CA LEU A 2 38.54 -11.68 40.15
C LEU A 2 37.49 -12.79 40.34
N ASP A 3 37.93 -13.84 41.02
CA ASP A 3 37.18 -15.06 41.33
C ASP A 3 36.04 -14.74 42.29
N TRP A 4 34.83 -15.15 41.92
CA TRP A 4 33.69 -15.17 42.84
C TRP A 4 33.66 -16.55 43.49
N ARG A 5 34.15 -16.61 44.73
CA ARG A 5 34.05 -17.76 45.63
C ARG A 5 32.57 -18.01 45.98
N THR A 6 32.09 -19.20 45.66
CA THR A 6 30.92 -19.80 46.31
C THR A 6 31.29 -20.08 47.76
N GLY A 7 30.73 -19.30 48.69
CA GLY A 7 30.74 -19.65 50.10
C GLY A 7 29.77 -20.81 50.32
N GLU A 8 30.30 -22.03 50.31
CA GLU A 8 29.70 -23.12 51.06
C GLU A 8 29.83 -22.75 52.54
N GLU A 9 28.74 -22.29 53.16
CA GLU A 9 28.61 -22.35 54.62
C GLU A 9 28.45 -23.81 55.01
N GLU A 10 29.61 -24.42 55.19
CA GLU A 10 29.87 -25.59 56.01
C GLU A 10 29.21 -25.36 57.37
N TRP A 11 28.14 -26.11 57.66
CA TRP A 11 27.57 -26.16 59.00
C TRP A 11 28.59 -26.85 59.92
N GLU A 12 29.55 -26.08 60.42
CA GLU A 12 30.35 -26.46 61.58
C GLU A 12 29.38 -26.75 62.73
N ALA A 13 29.40 -28.00 63.17
CA ALA A 13 28.85 -28.45 64.43
C ALA A 13 29.52 -27.64 65.55
N THR A 14 28.94 -26.49 65.87
CA THR A 14 29.36 -25.69 67.02
C THR A 14 28.90 -26.45 68.25
N GLU A 15 29.89 -27.02 68.95
CA GLU A 15 29.75 -27.63 70.25
C GLU A 15 28.86 -26.76 71.15
N GLU A 16 27.78 -27.35 71.66
CA GLU A 16 26.92 -26.74 72.66
C GLU A 16 27.77 -26.35 73.89
N PRO A 17 27.83 -25.06 74.27
CA PRO A 17 28.32 -24.72 75.57
C PRO A 17 27.29 -25.22 76.58
N GLN A 18 27.68 -26.22 77.38
CA GLN A 18 26.99 -26.64 78.61
C GLN A 18 27.04 -25.50 79.64
N GLY A 19 26.35 -24.39 79.34
CA GLY A 19 26.10 -23.29 80.25
C GLY A 19 24.85 -23.64 81.06
N GLN A 20 25.08 -24.12 82.28
CA GLN A 20 24.10 -24.17 83.36
C GLN A 20 23.55 -22.75 83.64
N TRP A 21 22.59 -22.29 82.84
CA TRP A 21 21.71 -21.21 83.25
C TRP A 21 20.59 -21.83 84.06
N ALA A 22 20.77 -21.76 85.37
CA ALA A 22 19.72 -22.05 86.34
C ALA A 22 18.42 -21.39 85.90
N SER A 23 17.45 -22.22 85.51
CA SER A 23 16.09 -21.83 85.20
C SER A 23 15.43 -21.37 86.50
N GLN A 24 15.65 -20.09 86.84
CA GLN A 24 14.68 -19.35 87.64
C GLN A 24 13.39 -19.33 86.81
N SER A 25 12.55 -20.34 87.03
CA SER A 25 11.17 -20.40 86.62
C SER A 25 10.45 -19.24 87.30
N ARG A 26 10.59 -18.04 86.73
CA ARG A 26 9.64 -16.97 86.91
C ARG A 26 8.32 -17.55 86.42
N THR A 27 7.54 -18.05 87.38
CA THR A 27 6.16 -18.46 87.22
C THR A 27 5.45 -17.31 86.55
N ARG A 28 5.27 -17.41 85.23
CA ARG A 28 4.48 -16.45 84.47
C ARG A 28 3.12 -16.44 85.18
N PRO A 29 2.66 -15.30 85.71
CA PRO A 29 1.32 -15.23 86.29
C PRO A 29 0.35 -15.78 85.25
N PRO A 30 -0.62 -16.63 85.65
CA PRO A 30 -1.56 -17.23 84.71
C PRO A 30 -2.21 -16.09 83.93
N ILE A 31 -1.99 -16.05 82.61
CA ILE A 31 -2.58 -15.05 81.74
C ILE A 31 -4.08 -15.07 82.02
N PRO A 32 -4.64 -14.02 82.63
CA PRO A 32 -6.00 -14.08 83.11
C PRO A 32 -6.96 -14.30 81.92
N ARG A 33 -7.96 -15.17 82.09
CA ARG A 33 -8.84 -15.66 81.00
C ARG A 33 -9.47 -14.55 80.16
N TRP A 34 -9.63 -13.33 80.70
CA TRP A 34 -10.12 -12.17 79.95
C TRP A 34 -9.16 -11.71 78.84
N LEU A 35 -7.84 -11.91 78.95
CA LEU A 35 -6.88 -11.61 77.89
C LEU A 35 -7.04 -12.53 76.69
N TRP A 36 -7.41 -13.81 76.89
CA TRP A 36 -7.74 -14.73 75.80
C TRP A 36 -9.03 -14.34 75.07
N LEU A 37 -10.02 -13.82 75.81
CA LEU A 37 -11.23 -13.26 75.20
C LEU A 37 -10.92 -12.01 74.37
N LEU A 38 -10.09 -11.11 74.89
CA LEU A 38 -9.65 -9.93 74.12
C LEU A 38 -8.85 -10.32 72.88
N PHE A 39 -7.97 -11.32 72.97
CA PHE A 39 -7.24 -11.84 71.82
C PHE A 39 -8.19 -12.46 70.78
N GLY A 40 -9.18 -13.25 71.21
CA GLY A 40 -10.20 -13.80 70.31
C GLY A 40 -11.02 -12.72 69.59
N ILE A 41 -11.39 -11.65 70.31
CA ILE A 41 -12.09 -10.48 69.74
C ILE A 41 -11.19 -9.74 68.75
N LEU A 42 -9.90 -9.55 69.07
CA LEU A 42 -8.93 -8.91 68.19
C LEU A 42 -8.75 -9.70 66.89
N VAL A 43 -8.57 -11.01 66.97
CA VAL A 43 -8.43 -11.89 65.80
C VAL A 43 -9.70 -11.84 64.95
N LEU A 44 -10.89 -11.96 65.55
CA LEU A 44 -12.16 -11.82 64.83
C LEU A 44 -12.31 -10.45 64.17
N GLY A 45 -11.89 -9.37 64.83
CA GLY A 45 -11.89 -8.02 64.29
C GLY A 45 -10.97 -7.88 63.07
N ILE A 46 -9.74 -8.41 63.15
CA ILE A 46 -8.77 -8.40 62.05
C ILE A 46 -9.28 -9.24 60.88
N THR A 47 -9.81 -10.44 61.14
CA THR A 47 -10.39 -11.30 60.09
C THR A 47 -11.61 -10.65 59.44
N GLY A 48 -12.51 -10.05 60.23
CA GLY A 48 -13.68 -9.32 59.73
C GLY A 48 -13.28 -8.12 58.86
N ALA A 49 -12.28 -7.34 59.29
CA ALA A 49 -11.73 -6.23 58.51
C ALA A 49 -11.09 -6.72 57.20
N GLY A 50 -10.34 -7.83 57.23
CA GLY A 50 -9.74 -8.44 56.04
C GLY A 50 -10.79 -8.90 55.03
N ILE A 51 -11.88 -9.54 55.49
CA ILE A 51 -13.00 -9.95 54.62
C ILE A 51 -13.70 -8.72 54.03
N ALA A 52 -13.98 -7.70 54.83
CA ALA A 52 -14.61 -6.46 54.37
C ALA A 52 -13.75 -5.71 53.33
N LEU A 53 -12.43 -5.63 53.56
CA LEU A 53 -11.49 -5.04 52.61
C LEU A 53 -11.42 -5.84 51.30
N ARG A 54 -11.36 -7.18 51.37
CA ARG A 54 -11.38 -8.05 50.18
C ARG A 54 -12.69 -7.94 49.41
N TRP A 55 -13.82 -7.84 50.10
CA TRP A 55 -15.13 -7.65 49.49
C TRP A 55 -15.25 -6.28 48.81
N LYS A 56 -14.81 -5.21 49.49
CA LYS A 56 -14.76 -3.86 48.93
C LYS A 56 -13.84 -3.79 47.71
N ALA A 57 -12.67 -4.44 47.75
CA ALA A 57 -11.76 -4.52 46.62
C ALA A 57 -12.40 -5.24 45.42
N ARG A 58 -13.06 -6.39 45.65
CA ARG A 58 -13.80 -7.11 44.61
C ARG A 58 -14.92 -6.27 44.00
N GLN A 59 -15.67 -5.52 44.81
CA GLN A 59 -16.71 -4.61 44.31
C GLN A 59 -16.13 -3.47 43.47
N GLN A 60 -14.96 -2.93 43.86
CA GLN A 60 -14.29 -1.90 43.08
C GLN A 60 -13.80 -2.45 41.73
N THR A 61 -13.20 -3.64 41.71
CA THR A 61 -12.80 -4.30 40.46
C THR A 61 -13.99 -4.62 39.57
N ALA A 62 -15.09 -5.16 40.13
CA ALA A 62 -16.29 -5.47 39.35
C ALA A 62 -16.93 -4.22 38.72
N ARG A 63 -16.99 -3.10 39.45
CA ARG A 63 -17.48 -1.82 38.92
C ARG A 63 -16.57 -1.30 37.80
N LEU A 64 -15.25 -1.40 37.99
CA LEU A 64 -14.29 -0.97 36.99
C LEU A 64 -14.39 -1.80 35.70
N VAL A 65 -14.48 -3.12 35.81
CA VAL A 65 -14.71 -4.01 34.67
C VAL A 65 -16.01 -3.64 33.95
N GLN A 66 -17.07 -3.36 34.69
CA GLN A 66 -18.35 -2.95 34.12
C GLN A 66 -18.27 -1.59 33.39
N ASP A 67 -17.60 -0.59 33.98
CA ASP A 67 -17.41 0.73 33.37
C ASP A 67 -16.58 0.66 32.08
N ILE A 68 -15.54 -0.19 32.07
CA ILE A 68 -14.71 -0.44 30.89
C ILE A 68 -15.49 -1.22 29.84
N GLN A 69 -16.24 -2.25 30.23
CA GLN A 69 -17.08 -3.01 29.30
C GLN A 69 -18.07 -2.10 28.57
N ALA A 70 -18.67 -1.12 29.24
CA ALA A 70 -19.56 -0.15 28.58
C ALA A 70 -18.84 0.68 27.50
N THR A 71 -17.55 0.99 27.70
CA THR A 71 -16.72 1.68 26.70
C THR A 71 -16.42 0.76 25.53
N VAL A 72 -16.04 -0.49 25.80
CA VAL A 72 -15.76 -1.54 24.80
C VAL A 72 -17.02 -1.83 23.96
N ASP A 73 -18.19 -1.91 24.58
CA ASP A 73 -19.47 -2.09 23.88
C ASP A 73 -19.76 -0.92 22.93
N THR A 74 -19.46 0.31 23.36
CA THR A 74 -19.60 1.51 22.52
C THR A 74 -18.61 1.50 21.36
N GLU A 75 -17.41 0.97 21.57
CA GLU A 75 -16.40 0.79 20.53
C GLU A 75 -16.82 -0.27 19.49
N SER A 76 -17.31 -1.43 19.95
CA SER A 76 -17.89 -2.47 19.10
C SER A 76 -19.01 -1.90 18.24
N TRP A 77 -19.92 -1.12 18.84
CA TRP A 77 -21.01 -0.47 18.10
C TRP A 77 -20.51 0.56 17.10
N ALA A 78 -19.49 1.36 17.45
CA ALA A 78 -18.88 2.31 16.52
C ALA A 78 -18.29 1.60 15.29
N ARG A 79 -17.64 0.43 15.49
CA ARG A 79 -17.09 -0.40 14.40
C ARG A 79 -18.20 -1.03 13.56
N GLU A 80 -19.21 -1.63 14.18
CA GLU A 80 -20.37 -2.23 13.50
C GLU A 80 -21.12 -1.22 12.63
N THR A 81 -21.24 0.03 13.09
CA THR A 81 -21.94 1.11 12.37
C THR A 81 -21.03 1.97 11.50
N HIS A 82 -19.74 1.60 11.36
CA HIS A 82 -18.71 2.37 10.66
C HIS A 82 -18.67 3.86 11.06
N ASN A 83 -18.95 4.18 12.32
CA ASN A 83 -19.03 5.53 12.84
C ASN A 83 -17.68 6.01 13.40
N LEU A 84 -16.79 6.45 12.50
CA LEU A 84 -15.46 6.95 12.87
C LEU A 84 -15.53 8.11 13.87
N ARG A 85 -16.54 8.97 13.80
CA ARG A 85 -16.69 10.10 14.72
C ARG A 85 -16.92 9.63 16.16
N LEU A 86 -17.77 8.61 16.35
CA LEU A 86 -17.95 8.01 17.67
C LEU A 86 -16.66 7.32 18.12
N TYR A 87 -16.02 6.53 17.27
CA TYR A 87 -14.76 5.86 17.60
C TYR A 87 -13.69 6.85 18.06
N ARG A 88 -13.49 7.95 17.33
CA ARG A 88 -12.58 9.05 17.69
C ARG A 88 -12.87 9.63 19.08
N SER A 89 -14.13 9.69 19.49
CA SER A 89 -14.52 10.18 20.82
C SER A 89 -14.20 9.22 21.97
N LEU A 90 -13.94 7.95 21.65
CA LEU A 90 -13.52 6.92 22.61
C LEU A 90 -11.99 6.87 22.77
N LEU A 91 -11.23 7.57 21.92
CA LEU A 91 -9.77 7.69 22.03
C LEU A 91 -9.38 8.79 23.02
N ASP A 92 -8.41 8.52 23.89
CA ASP A 92 -7.91 9.47 24.87
C ASP A 92 -7.22 10.64 24.16
N PRO A 93 -7.71 11.90 24.29
CA PRO A 93 -7.08 13.05 23.66
C PRO A 93 -5.65 13.32 24.16
N ALA A 94 -5.27 12.79 25.32
CA ALA A 94 -3.91 12.86 25.86
C ALA A 94 -2.99 11.74 25.36
N ALA A 95 -3.49 10.79 24.56
CA ALA A 95 -2.65 9.80 23.89
C ALA A 95 -1.82 10.43 22.75
N HIS A 96 -0.68 9.80 22.44
CA HIS A 96 0.23 10.28 21.41
C HIS A 96 -0.50 10.43 20.05
N PRO A 97 -0.36 11.56 19.32
CA PRO A 97 -1.07 11.80 18.06
C PRO A 97 -0.91 10.68 17.02
N GLY A 98 0.32 10.25 16.75
CA GLY A 98 0.58 9.15 15.80
C GLY A 98 0.09 7.76 16.26
N TRP A 99 -0.30 7.59 17.53
CA TRP A 99 -1.03 6.38 17.94
C TRP A 99 -2.52 6.52 17.61
N ARG A 100 -3.12 7.69 17.88
CA ARG A 100 -4.52 7.97 17.52
C ARG A 100 -4.76 7.87 16.01
N GLU A 101 -3.89 8.46 15.20
CA GLU A 101 -3.95 8.37 13.73
C GLU A 101 -3.91 6.93 13.25
N ARG A 102 -3.03 6.08 13.82
CA ARG A 102 -2.98 4.65 13.50
C ARG A 102 -4.26 3.93 13.88
N GLN A 103 -4.84 4.22 15.05
CA GLN A 103 -6.12 3.62 15.46
C GLN A 103 -7.26 4.02 14.53
N GLU A 104 -7.28 5.26 14.06
CA GLU A 104 -8.26 5.72 13.07
C GLU A 104 -8.04 5.06 11.70
N GLN A 105 -6.80 4.89 11.26
CA GLN A 105 -6.47 4.16 10.03
C GLN A 105 -6.84 2.68 10.13
N GLU A 106 -6.54 2.01 11.24
CA GLU A 106 -6.95 0.63 11.51
C GLU A 106 -8.47 0.51 11.48
N PHE A 107 -9.20 1.46 12.08
CA PHE A 107 -10.67 1.50 11.99
C PHE A 107 -11.17 1.59 10.54
N LEU A 108 -10.49 2.35 9.68
CA LEU A 108 -10.87 2.52 8.26
C LEU A 108 -10.49 1.32 7.38
N VAL A 109 -9.35 0.68 7.64
CA VAL A 109 -8.84 -0.45 6.85
C VAL A 109 -9.54 -1.75 7.22
N ASP A 110 -9.91 -1.93 8.49
CA ASP A 110 -10.38 -3.21 9.02
C ASP A 110 -11.88 -3.50 8.79
N ASN A 111 -12.47 -2.90 7.75
CA ASN A 111 -13.88 -3.11 7.36
C ASN A 111 -14.23 -4.59 7.04
N THR A 112 -13.22 -5.45 6.84
CA THR A 112 -13.42 -6.89 6.58
C THR A 112 -13.41 -7.75 7.84
N ARG A 113 -12.91 -7.25 8.98
CA ARG A 113 -12.83 -7.98 10.25
C ARG A 113 -13.61 -7.30 11.37
N THR A 114 -14.69 -6.59 11.01
CA THR A 114 -15.56 -5.92 11.97
C THR A 114 -15.88 -6.86 13.13
N PRO A 115 -15.43 -6.56 14.36
CA PRO A 115 -15.65 -7.45 15.48
C PRO A 115 -17.14 -7.48 15.79
N ALA A 116 -17.73 -8.67 15.76
CA ALA A 116 -19.14 -8.85 16.12
C ALA A 116 -19.35 -8.60 17.62
N ARG A 117 -18.32 -8.88 18.43
CA ARG A 117 -18.37 -8.66 19.88
C ARG A 117 -16.98 -8.50 20.48
N MET A 118 -16.85 -7.62 21.48
CA MET A 118 -15.66 -7.50 22.32
C MET A 118 -16.07 -7.65 23.80
N THR A 119 -15.43 -8.55 24.54
CA THR A 119 -15.75 -8.83 25.95
C THR A 119 -14.50 -8.71 26.81
N VAL A 120 -14.59 -7.98 27.94
CA VAL A 120 -13.52 -7.88 28.92
C VAL A 120 -13.36 -9.20 29.66
N VAL A 121 -12.20 -9.84 29.48
CA VAL A 121 -11.83 -11.10 30.15
C VAL A 121 -11.14 -10.83 31.49
N ASP A 122 -10.20 -9.89 31.49
CA ASP A 122 -9.46 -9.48 32.68
C ASP A 122 -9.16 -7.98 32.64
N ALA A 123 -9.06 -7.35 33.81
CA ALA A 123 -8.73 -5.94 33.93
C ALA A 123 -7.77 -5.69 35.10
N MET A 124 -6.59 -5.17 34.78
CA MET A 124 -5.56 -4.79 35.73
C MET A 124 -5.49 -3.27 35.84
N VAL A 125 -5.64 -2.75 37.06
CA VAL A 125 -5.67 -1.30 37.31
C VAL A 125 -4.31 -0.82 37.80
N PHE A 126 -3.78 0.20 37.14
CA PHE A 126 -2.54 0.88 37.51
C PHE A 126 -2.89 2.33 37.89
N GLY A 127 -2.53 2.78 39.09
CA GLY A 127 -2.66 4.22 39.44
C GLY A 127 -4.08 4.78 39.60
N GLY A 128 -5.14 3.98 39.44
CA GLY A 128 -6.55 4.38 39.68
C GLY A 128 -7.23 5.08 38.50
N ASP A 129 -6.47 5.66 37.59
CA ASP A 129 -6.93 6.28 36.34
C ASP A 129 -6.46 5.53 35.09
N LEU A 130 -5.63 4.50 35.20
CA LEU A 130 -5.22 3.66 34.08
C LEU A 130 -5.64 2.20 34.34
N ALA A 131 -6.17 1.55 33.31
CA ALA A 131 -6.46 0.13 33.31
C ALA A 131 -5.87 -0.50 32.05
N VAL A 132 -5.32 -1.71 32.20
CA VAL A 132 -4.92 -2.57 31.10
C VAL A 132 -5.85 -3.76 31.11
N VAL A 133 -6.46 -4.01 29.98
CA VAL A 133 -7.63 -4.86 29.87
C VAL A 133 -7.35 -5.89 28.78
N GLU A 134 -7.59 -7.14 29.12
CA GLU A 134 -7.59 -8.22 28.14
C GLU A 134 -9.00 -8.38 27.61
N LEU A 135 -9.17 -8.19 26.31
CA LEU A 135 -10.42 -8.32 25.59
C LEU A 135 -10.41 -9.63 24.81
N GLU A 136 -11.52 -10.37 24.84
CA GLU A 136 -11.84 -11.41 23.88
C GLU A 136 -12.65 -10.78 22.75
N VAL A 137 -12.08 -10.81 21.55
CA VAL A 137 -12.63 -10.26 20.32
C VAL A 137 -13.18 -11.42 19.50
N GLU A 138 -14.49 -11.42 19.27
CA GLU A 138 -15.19 -12.38 18.43
C GLU A 138 -15.47 -11.70 17.07
N PRO A 139 -14.67 -11.96 16.03
CA PRO A 139 -14.88 -11.36 14.72
C PRO A 139 -16.16 -11.89 14.07
N ALA A 140 -16.76 -11.12 13.15
CA ALA A 140 -17.92 -11.59 12.39
C ALA A 140 -17.62 -12.85 11.57
N SER A 141 -16.37 -13.04 11.16
CA SER A 141 -15.86 -14.28 10.60
C SER A 141 -14.48 -14.61 11.17
N GLY A 142 -14.28 -15.86 11.59
CA GLY A 142 -13.02 -16.34 12.16
C GLY A 142 -13.11 -16.74 13.64
N PRO A 143 -12.04 -17.32 14.20
CA PRO A 143 -12.00 -17.69 15.61
C PRO A 143 -11.91 -16.46 16.51
N ALA A 144 -12.49 -16.54 17.71
CA ALA A 144 -12.28 -15.54 18.75
C ALA A 144 -10.78 -15.48 19.12
N TYR A 145 -10.28 -14.28 19.36
CA TYR A 145 -8.90 -14.02 19.75
C TYR A 145 -8.83 -13.02 20.89
N ARG A 146 -7.70 -12.93 21.59
CA ARG A 146 -7.53 -12.03 22.73
C ARG A 146 -6.62 -10.87 22.37
N VAL A 147 -7.00 -9.67 22.80
CA VAL A 147 -6.25 -8.43 22.59
C VAL A 147 -6.06 -7.72 23.92
N THR A 148 -4.85 -7.23 24.17
CA THR A 148 -4.58 -6.37 25.33
C THR A 148 -4.70 -4.91 24.92
N ARG A 149 -5.55 -4.14 25.63
CA ARG A 149 -5.74 -2.70 25.42
C ARG A 149 -5.52 -1.92 26.71
N ALA A 150 -5.22 -0.64 26.58
CA ALA A 150 -5.13 0.26 27.73
C ALA A 150 -6.24 1.32 27.67
N TYR A 151 -6.83 1.59 28.82
CA TYR A 151 -7.85 2.60 29.00
C TYR A 151 -7.41 3.57 30.08
N ARG A 152 -7.58 4.88 29.84
CA ARG A 152 -7.40 5.93 30.83
C ARG A 152 -8.75 6.55 31.17
N ARG A 153 -8.99 6.75 32.46
CA ARG A 153 -10.19 7.42 32.96
C ARG A 153 -10.03 8.93 32.79
N SER A 154 -10.79 9.52 31.87
CA SER A 154 -10.80 10.95 31.60
C SER A 154 -12.24 11.46 31.51
N GLY A 155 -12.56 12.56 32.21
CA GLY A 155 -13.92 13.10 32.22
C GLY A 155 -14.99 12.16 32.80
N GLY A 156 -14.59 11.19 33.63
CA GLY A 156 -15.50 10.20 34.21
C GLY A 156 -15.77 8.96 33.34
N MET A 157 -15.33 8.96 32.08
CA MET A 157 -15.40 7.82 31.16
C MET A 157 -14.03 7.16 31.03
N TRP A 158 -14.00 5.89 30.64
CA TRP A 158 -12.78 5.24 30.19
C TRP A 158 -12.60 5.54 28.70
N LEU A 159 -11.41 5.98 28.33
CA LEU A 159 -11.04 6.24 26.94
C LEU A 159 -9.84 5.35 26.60
N GLU A 160 -9.83 4.78 25.41
CA GLU A 160 -8.71 3.98 24.93
C GLU A 160 -7.48 4.87 24.76
N THR A 161 -6.36 4.49 25.37
CA THR A 161 -5.11 5.26 25.32
C THR A 161 -3.98 4.38 24.81
N SER A 162 -2.93 5.01 24.27
CA SER A 162 -1.65 4.34 24.12
C SER A 162 -1.20 3.77 25.47
N ILE A 163 -0.80 2.50 25.50
CA ILE A 163 -0.29 1.83 26.70
C ILE A 163 0.89 2.64 27.25
N PRO A 164 0.78 3.30 28.42
CA PRO A 164 1.85 4.16 28.92
C PRO A 164 3.03 3.28 29.31
N GLY A 165 4.18 3.52 28.68
CA GLY A 165 5.35 2.63 28.57
C GLY A 165 5.79 1.86 29.82
N SER A 166 7.02 2.07 30.30
CA SER A 166 7.68 1.20 31.31
C SER A 166 6.90 1.00 32.62
N GLN A 167 5.91 1.84 32.92
CA GLN A 167 5.08 1.76 34.12
C GLN A 167 4.15 0.55 34.15
N VAL A 168 3.64 0.11 32.99
CA VAL A 168 2.71 -1.03 32.89
C VAL A 168 3.46 -2.35 32.80
N TRP A 169 4.55 -2.37 32.04
CA TRP A 169 5.22 -3.61 31.65
C TRP A 169 6.34 -4.06 32.61
N LEU A 170 6.58 -3.33 33.72
CA LEU A 170 7.67 -3.59 34.66
C LEU A 170 9.06 -3.56 33.98
N ASP A 171 10.11 -3.77 34.78
CA ASP A 171 11.49 -3.90 34.29
C ASP A 171 11.60 -5.05 33.27
N GLN A 172 12.39 -4.83 32.22
CA GLN A 172 12.81 -5.89 31.31
C GLN A 172 13.77 -6.84 32.04
N ASP A 173 13.58 -8.15 31.87
CA ASP A 173 14.52 -9.20 32.24
C ASP A 173 15.17 -9.74 30.95
N THR A 174 16.39 -10.28 31.07
CA THR A 174 17.15 -10.83 29.96
C THR A 174 17.67 -12.21 30.31
N ARG A 175 17.47 -13.19 29.41
CA ARG A 175 18.03 -14.54 29.53
C ARG A 175 18.83 -14.87 28.29
N GLU A 176 20.05 -15.38 28.49
CA GLU A 176 20.91 -15.84 27.40
C GLU A 176 21.00 -17.36 27.41
N THR A 177 20.92 -17.96 26.22
CA THR A 177 21.29 -19.36 25.98
C THR A 177 22.64 -19.40 25.23
N GLN A 178 23.05 -20.57 24.76
CA GLN A 178 24.26 -20.70 23.94
C GLN A 178 24.16 -19.91 22.62
N HIS A 179 22.96 -19.77 22.04
CA HIS A 179 22.78 -19.17 20.71
C HIS A 179 21.80 -17.99 20.67
N LEU A 180 21.00 -17.77 21.71
CA LEU A 180 19.86 -16.85 21.68
C LEU A 180 19.87 -15.93 22.92
N ARG A 181 19.29 -14.73 22.78
CA ARG A 181 19.11 -13.77 23.88
C ARG A 181 17.65 -13.32 23.94
N PHE A 182 16.98 -13.74 24.98
CA PHE A 182 15.58 -13.40 25.22
C PHE A 182 15.53 -12.11 26.04
N ILE A 183 14.86 -11.08 25.53
CA ILE A 183 14.55 -9.85 26.28
C ILE A 183 13.04 -9.83 26.46
N PHE A 184 12.56 -9.88 27.69
CA PHE A 184 11.14 -9.97 27.97
C PHE A 184 10.81 -9.19 29.23
N HIS A 185 9.54 -8.92 29.48
CA HIS A 185 9.14 -8.23 30.69
C HIS A 185 9.13 -9.18 31.89
N ARG A 186 9.48 -8.70 33.08
CA ARG A 186 9.53 -9.54 34.30
C ARG A 186 8.21 -10.29 34.58
N ARG A 187 7.07 -9.73 34.13
CA ARG A 187 5.75 -10.39 34.17
C ARG A 187 5.74 -11.73 33.43
N ASP A 188 6.44 -11.81 32.30
CA ASP A 188 6.46 -12.97 31.41
C ASP A 188 7.59 -13.95 31.72
N ALA A 189 8.46 -13.63 32.70
CA ALA A 189 9.68 -14.36 32.99
C ALA A 189 9.47 -15.86 33.23
N ALA A 190 8.43 -16.25 33.96
CA ALA A 190 8.15 -17.66 34.22
C ALA A 190 7.72 -18.43 32.96
N ARG A 191 6.92 -17.79 32.09
CA ARG A 191 6.48 -18.39 30.81
C ARG A 191 7.64 -18.50 29.84
N ILE A 192 8.44 -17.43 29.72
CA ILE A 192 9.59 -17.43 28.81
C ILE A 192 10.63 -18.45 29.28
N ALA A 193 10.92 -18.50 30.59
CA ALA A 193 11.83 -19.51 31.15
C ALA A 193 11.41 -20.95 30.84
N ALA A 194 10.11 -21.24 30.76
CA ALA A 194 9.60 -22.57 30.43
C ALA A 194 9.81 -22.95 28.96
N ILE A 195 9.77 -22.01 28.02
CA ILE A 195 9.89 -22.28 26.57
C ILE A 195 11.31 -22.11 26.02
N ILE A 196 12.21 -21.42 26.74
CA ILE A 196 13.60 -21.18 26.31
C ILE A 196 14.32 -22.46 25.84
N PRO A 197 14.27 -23.60 26.57
CA PRO A 197 14.96 -24.82 26.15
C PRO A 197 14.44 -25.35 24.80
N ASP A 198 13.13 -25.29 24.58
CA ASP A 198 12.50 -25.78 23.35
C ASP A 198 12.85 -24.91 22.15
N ILE A 199 12.89 -23.60 22.32
CA ILE A 199 13.27 -22.64 21.26
C ILE A 199 14.76 -22.79 20.92
N GLN A 200 15.61 -23.00 21.92
CA GLN A 200 17.03 -23.27 21.71
C GLN A 200 17.22 -24.57 20.92
N ALA A 201 16.52 -25.64 21.29
CA ALA A 201 16.58 -26.92 20.59
C ALA A 201 16.09 -26.78 19.14
N LEU A 202 15.00 -26.04 18.93
CA LEU A 202 14.45 -25.74 17.62
C LEU A 202 15.43 -24.95 16.75
N TYR A 203 16.07 -23.92 17.30
CA TYR A 203 17.08 -23.14 16.57
C TYR A 203 18.24 -24.03 16.10
N VAL A 204 18.75 -24.92 16.97
CA VAL A 204 19.82 -25.86 16.61
C VAL A 204 19.34 -26.84 15.53
N GLN A 205 18.11 -27.34 15.64
CA GLN A 205 17.51 -28.22 14.64
C GLN A 205 17.42 -27.52 13.27
N LEU A 206 16.85 -26.31 13.22
CA LEU A 206 16.71 -25.53 11.98
C LEU A 206 18.06 -25.24 11.32
N LEU A 207 19.09 -24.93 12.11
CA LEU A 207 20.45 -24.80 11.59
C LEU A 207 20.95 -26.13 10.99
N GLY A 208 20.68 -27.26 11.65
CA GLY A 208 21.01 -28.59 11.13
C GLY A 208 20.30 -28.91 9.81
N ASP A 209 19.00 -28.66 9.75
CA ASP A 209 18.14 -28.92 8.59
C ASP A 209 18.56 -28.07 7.38
N LEU A 210 18.97 -26.82 7.62
CA LEU A 210 19.48 -25.90 6.60
C LEU A 210 20.98 -26.06 6.32
N VAL A 211 21.62 -27.06 6.93
CA VAL A 211 23.06 -27.38 6.79
C VAL A 211 23.94 -26.17 7.14
N LEU A 212 23.49 -25.37 8.09
CA LEU A 212 24.21 -24.24 8.64
C LEU A 212 25.02 -24.67 9.86
N SER A 213 26.25 -24.17 9.93
CA SER A 213 26.98 -24.19 11.19
C SER A 213 26.44 -23.07 12.09
N PRO A 214 26.22 -23.32 13.39
CA PRO A 214 25.93 -22.25 14.31
C PRO A 214 27.04 -21.21 14.23
N PRO A 215 26.70 -19.91 14.19
CA PRO A 215 27.70 -18.86 14.06
C PRO A 215 28.75 -18.99 15.16
N GLN A 216 30.03 -18.97 14.79
CA GLN A 216 31.13 -19.01 15.76
C GLN A 216 31.27 -17.64 16.42
N GLY A 217 30.42 -17.39 17.42
CA GLY A 217 30.36 -16.14 18.18
C GLY A 217 28.98 -15.97 18.82
N LYS A 218 28.90 -15.21 19.92
CA LYS A 218 27.60 -14.81 20.49
C LYS A 218 26.89 -13.87 19.51
N ARG A 219 26.08 -14.41 18.60
CA ARG A 219 25.08 -13.60 17.90
C ARG A 219 23.89 -13.44 18.81
N THR A 220 23.51 -12.18 19.04
CA THR A 220 22.35 -11.84 19.85
C THR A 220 21.15 -11.89 18.93
N LEU A 221 20.42 -13.00 18.93
CA LEU A 221 19.07 -13.00 18.42
C LEU A 221 18.16 -12.37 19.48
N TYR A 222 17.58 -11.20 19.20
CA TYR A 222 16.64 -10.53 20.09
C TYR A 222 15.25 -11.14 19.96
N VAL A 223 14.89 -12.01 20.90
CA VAL A 223 13.51 -12.47 21.02
C VAL A 223 12.80 -11.59 22.03
N ILE A 224 12.06 -10.59 21.54
CA ILE A 224 11.24 -9.71 22.37
C ILE A 224 9.82 -10.26 22.44
N LEU A 225 9.52 -10.91 23.56
CA LEU A 225 8.15 -11.31 23.89
C LEU A 225 7.48 -10.13 24.59
N SER A 226 7.01 -9.17 23.80
CA SER A 226 6.26 -8.02 24.31
C SER A 226 4.88 -7.98 23.65
N VAL A 227 3.86 -7.71 24.45
CA VAL A 227 2.49 -7.41 23.97
C VAL A 227 2.36 -5.94 23.56
N ARG A 228 3.49 -5.24 23.35
CA ARG A 228 3.56 -3.82 23.00
C ARG A 228 3.76 -3.68 21.49
N PRO A 229 3.00 -2.83 20.78
CA PRO A 229 3.49 -2.26 19.53
C PRO A 229 4.69 -1.38 19.84
N ILE A 230 5.89 -1.81 19.44
CA ILE A 230 7.15 -1.18 19.86
C ILE A 230 7.33 0.22 19.27
N GLU A 231 7.99 1.09 20.04
CA GLU A 231 8.42 2.43 19.61
C GLU A 231 9.33 2.34 18.38
N SER A 232 9.15 3.27 17.43
CA SER A 232 9.68 3.21 16.06
C SER A 232 11.20 3.01 15.92
N GLU A 233 12.00 3.18 16.97
CA GLU A 233 13.46 3.03 16.92
C GLU A 233 13.94 1.57 16.79
N LEU A 234 13.19 0.59 17.31
CA LEU A 234 13.53 -0.85 17.17
C LEU A 234 12.87 -1.51 15.96
N VAL A 235 11.86 -0.87 15.36
CA VAL A 235 11.09 -1.39 14.21
C VAL A 235 11.96 -1.53 12.94
N ASN A 236 13.07 -0.80 12.87
CA ASN A 236 14.01 -0.85 11.75
C ASN A 236 15.13 -1.89 11.92
N ASP A 237 15.20 -2.61 13.05
CA ASP A 237 16.15 -3.70 13.22
C ASP A 237 15.58 -4.98 12.56
N PRO A 238 16.21 -5.53 11.49
CA PRO A 238 15.73 -6.73 10.80
C PRO A 238 15.74 -7.98 11.68
N THR A 239 16.27 -7.88 12.91
CA THR A 239 16.26 -8.95 13.89
C THR A 239 15.08 -8.90 14.87
N TYR A 240 14.15 -7.96 14.70
CA TYR A 240 13.00 -7.74 15.59
C TYR A 240 11.72 -8.46 15.13
N TYR A 241 10.96 -9.02 16.09
CA TYR A 241 9.64 -9.61 15.83
C TYR A 241 8.64 -9.41 16.97
N ASP A 242 7.40 -9.11 16.59
CA ASP A 242 6.25 -8.92 17.48
C ASP A 242 5.45 -10.24 17.63
N LEU A 243 5.15 -10.61 18.87
CA LEU A 243 4.41 -11.82 19.25
C LEU A 243 3.09 -11.50 19.97
N SER A 244 2.66 -10.24 19.91
CA SER A 244 1.43 -9.77 20.53
C SER A 244 0.17 -10.45 19.97
N ASP A 245 0.24 -11.01 18.77
CA ASP A 245 -0.84 -11.73 18.07
C ASP A 245 -1.24 -13.06 18.73
N LEU A 246 -0.36 -13.69 19.51
CA LEU A 246 -0.67 -14.95 20.19
C LEU A 246 -1.47 -14.76 21.49
N GLY A 247 -1.56 -13.53 22.00
CA GLY A 247 -2.17 -13.22 23.28
C GLY A 247 -1.36 -13.73 24.49
N PRO A 248 -1.65 -13.25 25.71
CA PRO A 248 -0.89 -13.63 26.89
C PRO A 248 -1.09 -15.10 27.28
N ASP A 249 -2.23 -15.71 26.97
CA ASP A 249 -2.55 -17.09 27.35
C ASP A 249 -2.25 -18.13 26.25
N ALA A 250 -1.45 -17.75 25.24
CA ALA A 250 -0.96 -18.67 24.23
C ALA A 250 -0.37 -19.93 24.87
N ALA A 251 -0.83 -21.10 24.42
CA ALA A 251 -0.22 -22.36 24.82
C ALA A 251 1.28 -22.32 24.46
N PRO A 252 2.17 -22.90 25.28
CA PRO A 252 3.61 -22.96 24.99
C PRO A 252 3.94 -23.41 23.56
N GLU A 253 3.14 -24.33 23.01
CA GLU A 253 3.26 -24.80 21.63
C GLU A 253 2.94 -23.72 20.58
N ALA A 254 1.96 -22.84 20.80
CA ALA A 254 1.66 -21.75 19.88
C ALA A 254 2.81 -20.73 19.84
N VAL A 255 3.36 -20.39 21.02
CA VAL A 255 4.54 -19.52 21.15
C VAL A 255 5.75 -20.15 20.46
N LYS A 256 5.98 -21.44 20.67
CA LYS A 256 7.05 -22.21 20.03
C LYS A 256 6.92 -22.21 18.51
N ARG A 257 5.72 -22.46 17.97
CA ARG A 257 5.47 -22.45 16.52
C ARG A 257 5.76 -21.09 15.89
N ARG A 258 5.26 -20.02 16.50
CA ARG A 258 5.49 -18.66 16.00
C ARG A 258 6.96 -18.28 16.06
N LEU A 259 7.63 -18.57 17.16
CA LEU A 259 9.06 -18.35 17.30
C LEU A 259 9.87 -19.18 16.30
N GLY A 260 9.48 -20.42 16.03
CA GLY A 260 10.06 -21.25 14.97
C GLY A 260 10.00 -20.57 13.61
N ALA A 261 8.83 -20.07 13.23
CA ALA A 261 8.63 -19.35 11.99
C ALA A 261 9.52 -18.10 11.89
N LEU A 262 9.59 -17.31 12.96
CA LEU A 262 10.45 -16.12 13.03
C LEU A 262 11.95 -16.46 12.96
N LEU A 263 12.36 -17.55 13.60
CA LEU A 263 13.73 -18.07 13.52
C LEU A 263 14.09 -18.46 12.09
N ILE A 264 13.17 -19.12 11.38
CA ILE A 264 13.35 -19.46 9.96
C ILE A 264 13.56 -18.17 9.17
N GLN A 265 12.69 -17.17 9.32
CA GLN A 265 12.82 -15.89 8.62
C GLN A 265 14.17 -15.18 8.91
N GLN A 266 14.68 -15.23 10.15
CA GLN A 266 16.02 -14.71 10.48
C GLN A 266 17.11 -15.45 9.77
N ILE A 267 17.05 -16.78 9.80
CA ILE A 267 18.05 -17.62 9.17
C ILE A 267 18.08 -17.31 7.67
N MET A 268 16.92 -17.13 7.05
CA MET A 268 16.78 -16.72 5.65
C MET A 268 17.36 -15.33 5.38
N ASN A 269 17.09 -14.35 6.25
CA ASN A 269 17.67 -13.02 6.14
C ASN A 269 19.20 -13.04 6.30
N LEU A 270 19.71 -13.82 7.26
CA LEU A 270 21.14 -14.01 7.50
C LEU A 270 21.84 -14.59 6.27
N PHE A 271 21.25 -15.62 5.65
CA PHE A 271 21.74 -16.17 4.38
C PHE A 271 21.85 -15.09 3.29
N ARG A 272 20.85 -14.20 3.18
CA ARG A 272 20.82 -13.11 2.18
C ARG A 272 21.96 -12.13 2.39
N THR A 273 22.20 -11.74 3.65
CA THR A 273 23.31 -10.84 3.99
C THR A 273 24.69 -11.47 3.81
N GLU A 274 24.87 -12.76 4.11
CA GLU A 274 26.20 -13.39 4.07
C GLU A 274 26.62 -13.86 2.67
N ARG A 275 25.67 -14.21 1.78
CA ARG A 275 25.97 -14.85 0.49
C ARG A 275 25.44 -14.10 -0.75
N GLY A 276 24.75 -12.97 -0.58
CA GLY A 276 24.10 -12.25 -1.67
C GLY A 276 22.71 -12.81 -1.96
N ASP A 277 22.32 -12.90 -3.24
CA ASP A 277 21.00 -13.42 -3.60
C ASP A 277 20.84 -14.86 -3.09
N LEU A 278 19.79 -15.09 -2.29
CA LEU A 278 19.40 -16.45 -1.97
C LEU A 278 19.02 -17.14 -3.26
N PRO A 279 19.53 -18.37 -3.50
CA PRO A 279 18.93 -19.19 -4.53
C PRO A 279 17.44 -19.35 -4.20
N ALA A 280 16.55 -19.04 -5.15
CA ALA A 280 15.10 -19.03 -4.93
C ALA A 280 14.55 -20.36 -4.36
N LEU A 281 15.27 -21.45 -4.60
CA LEU A 281 14.99 -22.76 -4.00
C LEU A 281 15.22 -22.79 -2.49
N VAL A 282 16.30 -22.18 -1.99
CA VAL A 282 16.54 -22.04 -0.55
C VAL A 282 15.49 -21.14 0.06
N GLN A 283 15.11 -20.05 -0.64
CA GLN A 283 13.99 -19.18 -0.23
C GLN A 283 12.69 -19.97 -0.08
N SER A 284 12.36 -20.80 -1.06
CA SER A 284 11.16 -21.63 -1.06
C SER A 284 11.15 -22.67 0.06
N VAL A 285 12.31 -23.28 0.39
CA VAL A 285 12.42 -24.19 1.54
C VAL A 285 12.17 -23.45 2.86
N GLY A 286 12.70 -22.22 3.00
CA GLY A 286 12.45 -21.41 4.19
C GLY A 286 10.97 -20.99 4.31
N GLU A 287 10.33 -20.60 3.22
CA GLU A 287 8.91 -20.26 3.20
C GLU A 287 8.01 -21.47 3.48
N TRP A 288 8.40 -22.65 3.01
CA TRP A 288 7.74 -23.92 3.31
C TRP A 288 7.82 -24.28 4.79
N GLU A 289 9.04 -24.30 5.34
CA GLU A 289 9.29 -24.58 6.76
C GLU A 289 8.54 -23.57 7.65
N TYR A 290 8.51 -22.29 7.25
CA TYR A 290 7.76 -21.25 7.95
C TYR A 290 6.26 -21.58 8.02
N ALA A 291 5.66 -22.03 6.92
CA ALA A 291 4.24 -22.35 6.83
C ALA A 291 3.86 -23.64 7.58
N ASP A 292 4.65 -24.71 7.43
CA ASP A 292 4.48 -25.97 8.16
C ASP A 292 4.50 -25.73 9.68
N TRP A 293 5.46 -24.93 10.14
CA TRP A 293 5.59 -24.60 11.56
C TRP A 293 4.39 -23.84 12.12
N LEU A 294 3.80 -22.93 11.34
CA LEU A 294 2.62 -22.18 11.79
C LEU A 294 1.33 -23.02 11.72
N GLY A 295 1.40 -24.25 11.19
CA GLY A 295 0.19 -25.01 10.85
C GLY A 295 -0.69 -24.26 9.86
N MET A 296 -0.09 -23.33 9.11
CA MET A 296 -0.79 -22.61 8.07
C MET A 296 -0.87 -23.54 6.85
N PRO A 297 -1.96 -23.48 6.08
CA PRO A 297 -1.86 -23.91 4.71
C PRO A 297 -0.69 -23.15 4.09
N LEU A 298 0.21 -23.86 3.40
CA LEU A 298 1.31 -23.30 2.64
C LEU A 298 0.85 -22.04 1.89
N PRO A 299 1.68 -20.98 1.80
CA PRO A 299 1.30 -19.72 1.17
C PRO A 299 0.57 -20.02 -0.12
N ASP A 300 -0.70 -19.62 -0.15
CA ASP A 300 -1.62 -20.04 -1.18
C ASP A 300 -1.09 -19.51 -2.52
N PRO A 301 -0.73 -20.37 -3.50
CA PRO A 301 -0.28 -19.90 -4.80
C PRO A 301 -1.31 -18.97 -5.46
N ARG A 302 -2.57 -18.97 -4.99
CA ARG A 302 -3.72 -18.16 -5.44
C ARG A 302 -3.50 -16.64 -5.39
N VAL A 303 -2.48 -16.11 -4.69
CA VAL A 303 -2.24 -14.65 -4.61
C VAL A 303 -1.39 -14.13 -5.78
N SER A 304 -0.71 -15.00 -6.54
CA SER A 304 0.14 -14.54 -7.65
C SER A 304 -0.65 -14.33 -8.96
N PRO A 305 -0.43 -13.20 -9.68
CA PRO A 305 -1.06 -12.91 -10.98
C PRO A 305 -0.79 -13.87 -12.14
N ARG A 306 0.05 -14.91 -11.99
CA ARG A 306 0.67 -15.64 -13.12
C ARG A 306 0.43 -17.15 -13.16
N GLN A 307 -0.61 -17.65 -12.49
CA GLN A 307 -0.91 -19.10 -12.42
C GLN A 307 -1.13 -19.76 -13.80
N ASP A 308 -1.68 -19.03 -14.77
CA ASP A 308 -1.97 -19.51 -16.13
C ASP A 308 -0.71 -19.93 -16.91
N LEU A 309 0.45 -19.36 -16.54
CA LEU A 309 1.75 -19.70 -17.13
C LEU A 309 2.29 -21.06 -16.65
N LEU A 310 1.87 -21.55 -15.48
CA LEU A 310 2.36 -22.83 -14.94
C LEU A 310 1.67 -24.04 -15.58
N VAL A 311 0.39 -23.91 -15.97
CA VAL A 311 -0.37 -24.96 -16.64
C VAL A 311 0.12 -25.17 -18.08
N SER A 312 0.79 -24.16 -18.66
CA SER A 312 1.24 -24.14 -20.06
C SER A 312 2.74 -24.42 -20.27
N VAL A 313 3.54 -24.52 -19.20
CA VAL A 313 5.01 -24.74 -19.29
C VAL A 313 5.38 -26.15 -18.80
N PRO A 314 5.57 -27.14 -19.69
CA PRO A 314 6.21 -28.40 -19.34
C PRO A 314 7.57 -28.18 -18.64
N PHE A 315 7.94 -29.03 -17.67
CA PHE A 315 9.27 -28.97 -17.03
C PHE A 315 10.44 -29.11 -18.04
N LEU A 316 10.21 -29.79 -19.18
CA LEU A 316 11.17 -29.86 -20.28
C LEU A 316 11.28 -28.55 -21.08
N SER A 317 10.30 -27.66 -20.98
CA SER A 317 10.35 -26.29 -21.53
C SER A 317 11.21 -25.35 -20.68
N LEU A 318 11.45 -25.69 -19.40
CA LEU A 318 12.46 -25.02 -18.56
C LEU A 318 13.88 -25.15 -19.14
N LEU A 319 14.10 -26.11 -20.05
CA LEU A 319 15.37 -26.36 -20.74
C LEU A 319 15.52 -25.61 -22.06
N ASP A 320 14.48 -24.91 -22.54
CA ASP A 320 14.48 -24.08 -23.76
C ASP A 320 14.45 -22.57 -23.40
N GLU A 321 14.79 -21.66 -24.33
CA GLU A 321 14.89 -20.20 -24.15
C GLU A 321 13.66 -19.53 -23.47
N SER A 322 12.52 -20.22 -23.40
CA SER A 322 11.35 -19.83 -22.61
C SER A 322 11.61 -19.65 -21.11
N TRP A 323 12.74 -20.15 -20.58
CA TRP A 323 13.19 -19.90 -19.20
C TRP A 323 13.43 -18.42 -18.87
N LYS A 324 13.66 -17.55 -19.87
CA LYS A 324 13.77 -16.09 -19.65
C LYS A 324 12.51 -15.50 -19.00
N SER A 325 11.34 -16.11 -19.22
CA SER A 325 10.08 -15.72 -18.54
C SER A 325 10.04 -16.09 -17.05
N LEU A 326 10.93 -16.99 -16.61
CA LEU A 326 11.11 -17.45 -15.22
C LEU A 326 12.26 -16.74 -14.51
N GLU A 327 12.90 -15.74 -15.13
CA GLU A 327 13.78 -14.81 -14.41
C GLU A 327 12.99 -13.89 -13.46
N GLN A 328 11.67 -13.87 -13.57
CA GLN A 328 10.84 -13.13 -12.65
C GLN A 328 10.82 -13.80 -11.27
N PRO A 329 11.18 -13.06 -10.19
CA PRO A 329 11.25 -13.61 -8.83
C PRO A 329 9.97 -14.32 -8.38
N GLU A 330 8.80 -13.81 -8.79
CA GLU A 330 7.49 -14.38 -8.44
C GLU A 330 7.31 -15.81 -9.00
N MET A 331 7.73 -16.05 -10.25
CA MET A 331 7.61 -17.38 -10.85
C MET A 331 8.59 -18.37 -10.23
N GLN A 332 9.78 -17.91 -9.86
CA GLN A 332 10.76 -18.74 -9.16
C GLN A 332 10.26 -19.15 -7.77
N ALA A 333 9.58 -18.25 -7.06
CA ALA A 333 8.98 -18.55 -5.77
C ALA A 333 7.88 -19.62 -5.92
N ILE A 334 6.97 -19.49 -6.88
CA ILE A 334 5.87 -20.47 -7.08
C ILE A 334 6.42 -21.84 -7.49
N VAL A 335 7.34 -21.88 -8.46
CA VAL A 335 7.96 -23.14 -8.91
C VAL A 335 8.75 -23.77 -7.78
N GLY A 336 9.53 -22.97 -7.05
CA GLY A 336 10.31 -23.44 -5.92
C GLY A 336 9.42 -24.00 -4.80
N GLN A 337 8.31 -23.33 -4.48
CA GLN A 337 7.38 -23.81 -3.46
C GLN A 337 6.71 -25.13 -3.87
N ALA A 338 6.16 -25.21 -5.09
CA ALA A 338 5.55 -26.44 -5.60
C ALA A 338 6.55 -27.62 -5.64
N LEU A 339 7.83 -27.33 -5.91
CA LEU A 339 8.91 -28.30 -5.92
C LEU A 339 9.28 -28.80 -4.52
N VAL A 340 9.31 -27.89 -3.54
CA VAL A 340 9.53 -28.23 -2.14
C VAL A 340 8.36 -29.08 -1.62
N ASP A 341 7.13 -28.67 -1.88
CA ASP A 341 5.92 -29.41 -1.49
C ASP A 341 5.90 -30.83 -2.03
N TYR A 342 6.11 -30.98 -3.34
CA TYR A 342 6.21 -32.28 -3.99
C TYR A 342 7.31 -33.12 -3.35
N THR A 343 8.48 -32.52 -3.08
CA THR A 343 9.62 -33.26 -2.54
C THR A 343 9.34 -33.77 -1.14
N VAL A 344 8.72 -32.96 -0.27
CA VAL A 344 8.31 -33.40 1.07
C VAL A 344 7.24 -34.51 0.98
N GLN A 345 6.26 -34.38 0.09
CA GLN A 345 5.20 -35.36 -0.04
C GLN A 345 5.70 -36.70 -0.59
N ALA A 346 6.59 -36.68 -1.58
CA ALA A 346 7.07 -37.88 -2.27
C ALA A 346 8.26 -38.55 -1.56
N TYR A 347 9.14 -37.76 -0.93
CA TYR A 347 10.42 -38.24 -0.39
C TYR A 347 10.62 -37.96 1.11
N GLY A 348 9.64 -37.33 1.78
CA GLY A 348 9.65 -37.02 3.21
C GLY A 348 10.42 -35.75 3.55
N ARG A 349 10.17 -35.19 4.75
CA ARG A 349 10.78 -33.93 5.21
C ARG A 349 12.31 -33.97 5.27
N ASP A 350 12.89 -35.13 5.61
CA ASP A 350 14.36 -35.29 5.71
C ASP A 350 15.10 -34.98 4.41
N SER A 351 14.39 -35.03 3.26
CA SER A 351 14.93 -34.71 1.94
C SER A 351 15.20 -33.21 1.71
N LEU A 352 14.60 -32.31 2.51
CA LEU A 352 14.83 -30.86 2.42
C LEU A 352 16.30 -30.50 2.65
N SER A 353 16.94 -31.13 3.63
CA SER A 353 18.37 -30.92 3.91
C SER A 353 19.26 -31.30 2.73
N SER A 354 18.87 -32.34 1.98
CA SER A 354 19.53 -32.74 0.75
C SER A 354 19.34 -31.68 -0.33
N ILE A 355 18.11 -31.21 -0.57
CA ILE A 355 17.83 -30.13 -1.54
C ILE A 355 18.65 -28.88 -1.22
N VAL A 356 18.65 -28.43 0.03
CA VAL A 356 19.41 -27.24 0.46
C VAL A 356 20.90 -27.46 0.25
N ARG A 357 21.43 -28.63 0.61
CA ARG A 357 22.84 -28.98 0.37
C ARG A 357 23.18 -29.00 -1.12
N GLY A 358 22.29 -29.53 -1.94
CA GLY A 358 22.41 -29.49 -3.41
C GLY A 358 22.47 -28.06 -3.91
N ALA A 359 21.48 -27.24 -3.55
CA ALA A 359 21.42 -25.83 -3.93
C ALA A 359 22.67 -25.06 -3.48
N GLN A 360 23.22 -25.36 -2.30
CA GLN A 360 24.45 -24.76 -1.78
C GLN A 360 25.72 -25.25 -2.51
N LEU A 361 25.82 -26.55 -2.83
CA LEU A 361 26.95 -27.11 -3.58
C LEU A 361 27.01 -26.56 -5.02
N TYR A 362 25.86 -26.19 -5.56
CA TYR A 362 25.71 -25.70 -6.92
C TYR A 362 25.41 -24.18 -7.04
N GLY A 363 25.41 -23.40 -5.94
CA GLY A 363 25.08 -21.95 -5.94
C GLY A 363 26.18 -21.09 -5.31
N ALA A 364 26.79 -20.11 -5.98
CA ALA A 364 26.19 -18.83 -6.40
C ALA A 364 26.33 -18.45 -7.90
N HIS A 365 26.83 -19.37 -8.73
CA HIS A 365 27.20 -19.08 -10.13
C HIS A 365 26.25 -19.66 -11.19
N TYR A 366 25.22 -20.40 -10.78
CA TYR A 366 24.34 -21.11 -11.70
C TYR A 366 22.88 -20.62 -11.61
N PRO A 367 22.20 -20.43 -12.76
CA PRO A 367 20.78 -20.03 -12.81
C PRO A 367 19.88 -20.99 -12.01
N PHE A 368 18.73 -20.49 -11.54
CA PHE A 368 17.71 -21.26 -10.79
C PHE A 368 17.36 -22.59 -11.47
N VAL A 369 17.21 -22.59 -12.80
CA VAL A 369 16.95 -23.80 -13.60
C VAL A 369 18.02 -24.87 -13.37
N THR A 370 19.29 -24.50 -13.36
CA THR A 370 20.39 -25.46 -13.15
C THR A 370 20.32 -26.08 -11.76
N GLN A 371 19.87 -25.34 -10.74
CA GLN A 371 19.70 -25.87 -9.38
C GLN A 371 18.55 -26.88 -9.31
N VAL A 372 17.42 -26.58 -9.97
CA VAL A 372 16.24 -27.45 -10.05
C VAL A 372 16.59 -28.78 -10.74
N LEU A 373 17.41 -28.76 -11.80
CA LEU A 373 17.81 -29.97 -12.52
C LEU A 373 18.69 -30.92 -11.70
N GLN A 374 19.33 -30.43 -10.62
CA GLN A 374 20.20 -31.23 -9.77
C GLN A 374 19.45 -31.94 -8.63
N ILE A 375 18.22 -31.53 -8.35
CA ILE A 375 17.42 -32.13 -7.26
C ILE A 375 17.29 -33.64 -7.40
N PRO A 376 16.96 -34.22 -8.58
CA PRO A 376 16.84 -35.67 -8.70
C PRO A 376 18.16 -36.39 -8.38
N GLN A 377 19.30 -35.83 -8.80
CA GLN A 377 20.62 -36.39 -8.50
C GLN A 377 20.92 -36.38 -7.00
N VAL A 378 20.54 -35.30 -6.32
CA VAL A 378 20.71 -35.13 -4.88
C VAL A 378 19.79 -36.06 -4.08
N LEU A 379 18.59 -36.35 -4.61
CA LEU A 379 17.64 -37.30 -4.02
C LEU A 379 17.93 -38.76 -4.40
N GLY A 380 18.86 -39.01 -5.33
CA GLY A 380 19.15 -40.36 -5.83
C GLY A 380 18.05 -40.95 -6.72
N VAL A 381 17.24 -40.10 -7.35
CA VAL A 381 16.09 -40.48 -8.19
C VAL A 381 16.40 -40.17 -9.66
N PRO A 382 16.01 -41.06 -10.61
CA PRO A 382 16.11 -40.74 -12.03
C PRO A 382 15.34 -39.45 -12.37
N PHE A 383 15.97 -38.55 -13.12
CA PHE A 383 15.39 -37.26 -13.52
C PHE A 383 13.98 -37.39 -14.13
N MET A 384 13.78 -38.39 -15.00
CA MET A 384 12.50 -38.61 -15.69
C MET A 384 11.38 -39.02 -14.73
N GLU A 385 11.71 -39.78 -13.68
CA GLU A 385 10.76 -40.21 -12.67
C GLU A 385 10.35 -39.05 -11.77
N PHE A 386 11.33 -38.28 -11.28
CA PHE A 386 11.08 -37.09 -10.47
C PHE A 386 10.24 -36.05 -11.24
N ASN A 387 10.59 -35.80 -12.50
CA ASN A 387 9.88 -34.85 -13.35
C ASN A 387 8.41 -35.25 -13.59
N ALA A 388 8.16 -36.54 -13.88
CA ALA A 388 6.81 -37.04 -14.08
C ALA A 388 5.95 -36.85 -12.80
N GLY A 389 6.47 -37.22 -11.64
CA GLY A 389 5.75 -37.07 -10.38
C GLY A 389 5.51 -35.61 -9.99
N TRP A 390 6.50 -34.73 -10.17
CA TRP A 390 6.33 -33.29 -9.90
C TRP A 390 5.27 -32.66 -10.80
N ARG A 391 5.27 -33.01 -12.09
CA ARG A 391 4.28 -32.51 -13.05
C ARG A 391 2.87 -32.92 -12.67
N ASP A 392 2.67 -34.18 -12.31
CA ASP A 392 1.36 -34.70 -11.90
C ASP A 392 0.88 -34.00 -10.61
N TYR A 393 1.80 -33.79 -9.66
CA TYR A 393 1.53 -33.03 -8.44
C TYR A 393 1.14 -31.56 -8.72
N ALA A 394 1.91 -30.86 -9.54
CA ALA A 394 1.65 -29.48 -9.91
C ALA A 394 0.28 -29.35 -10.60
N LEU A 395 0.01 -30.21 -11.59
CA LEU A 395 -1.25 -30.19 -12.32
C LEU A 395 -2.45 -30.43 -11.42
N HIS A 396 -2.36 -31.41 -10.51
CA HIS A 396 -3.43 -31.70 -9.54
C HIS A 396 -3.64 -30.54 -8.56
N THR A 397 -2.56 -29.98 -8.02
CA THR A 397 -2.62 -28.90 -7.02
C THR A 397 -3.19 -27.63 -7.62
N PHE A 398 -2.71 -27.19 -8.80
CA PHE A 398 -3.23 -25.98 -9.44
C PHE A 398 -4.69 -26.11 -9.89
N THR A 399 -5.09 -27.25 -10.44
CA THR A 399 -6.50 -27.49 -10.85
C THR A 399 -7.45 -27.49 -9.64
N HIS A 400 -7.03 -28.02 -8.49
CA HIS A 400 -7.83 -28.03 -7.27
C HIS A 400 -7.96 -26.63 -6.63
N LEU A 401 -6.89 -25.83 -6.66
CA LEU A 401 -6.88 -24.47 -6.11
C LEU A 401 -7.76 -23.50 -6.93
N GLU A 402 -7.77 -23.65 -8.26
CA GLU A 402 -8.64 -22.88 -9.15
C GLU A 402 -10.14 -23.23 -8.91
N GLY A 403 -10.43 -24.51 -8.68
CA GLY A 403 -11.77 -24.97 -8.28
C GLY A 403 -12.25 -24.43 -6.93
N GLN A 404 -11.36 -24.33 -5.92
CA GLN A 404 -11.70 -23.76 -4.61
C GLN A 404 -11.88 -22.24 -4.65
N ARG A 405 -11.09 -21.52 -5.46
CA ARG A 405 -11.25 -20.07 -5.67
C ARG A 405 -12.62 -19.75 -6.26
N LEU A 406 -13.10 -20.54 -7.21
CA LEU A 406 -14.43 -20.39 -7.79
C LEU A 406 -15.56 -20.75 -6.81
N GLY A 407 -15.30 -21.61 -5.82
CA GLY A 407 -16.27 -22.02 -4.79
C GLY A 407 -16.46 -21.03 -3.62
N LEU A 408 -15.55 -20.07 -3.43
CA LEU A 408 -15.62 -19.07 -2.34
C LEU A 408 -16.14 -17.70 -2.79
N LEU A 409 -16.43 -17.51 -4.07
CA LEU A 409 -17.04 -16.28 -4.57
C LEU A 409 -18.52 -16.28 -4.19
N THR A 410 -19.02 -15.17 -3.65
CA THR A 410 -20.47 -14.96 -3.54
C THR A 410 -21.08 -15.15 -4.92
N THR A 411 -22.32 -15.65 -4.96
CA THR A 411 -23.04 -15.87 -6.24
C THR A 411 -22.97 -14.63 -7.13
N GLU A 412 -23.05 -13.42 -6.56
CA GLU A 412 -22.94 -12.17 -7.33
C GLU A 412 -21.57 -11.97 -8.00
N LYS A 413 -20.46 -12.22 -7.29
CA LYS A 413 -19.12 -12.03 -7.86
C LYS A 413 -18.85 -13.03 -9.00
N SER A 414 -19.39 -14.25 -8.89
CA SER A 414 -19.33 -15.24 -9.98
C SER A 414 -20.12 -14.80 -11.22
N GLU A 415 -21.30 -14.17 -11.03
CA GLU A 415 -22.08 -13.62 -12.13
C GLU A 415 -21.38 -12.44 -12.81
N LEU A 416 -20.74 -11.55 -12.04
CA LEU A 416 -19.95 -10.42 -12.56
C LEU A 416 -18.75 -10.90 -13.38
N LEU A 417 -18.00 -11.91 -12.91
CA LEU A 417 -16.90 -12.49 -13.68
C LEU A 417 -17.39 -13.08 -15.01
N ARG A 418 -18.56 -13.71 -15.04
CA ARG A 418 -19.16 -14.22 -16.28
C ARG A 418 -19.45 -13.09 -17.28
N VAL A 419 -19.91 -11.93 -16.81
CA VAL A 419 -20.14 -10.75 -17.67
C VAL A 419 -18.83 -10.22 -18.25
N LEU A 420 -17.76 -10.15 -17.44
CA LEU A 420 -16.43 -9.75 -17.92
C LEU A 420 -15.87 -10.73 -18.97
N THR A 421 -16.00 -12.03 -18.75
CA THR A 421 -15.59 -13.05 -19.74
C THR A 421 -16.37 -12.96 -21.05
N GLU A 422 -17.68 -12.69 -20.97
CA GLU A 422 -18.50 -12.48 -22.16
C GLU A 422 -18.13 -11.20 -22.92
N GLU A 423 -17.69 -10.17 -22.20
CA GLU A 423 -17.15 -8.95 -22.80
C GLU A 423 -15.85 -9.21 -23.55
N GLU A 424 -14.89 -9.91 -22.91
CA GLU A 424 -13.64 -10.30 -23.56
C GLU A 424 -13.89 -11.02 -24.88
N ARG A 425 -14.78 -12.01 -24.83
CA ARG A 425 -15.17 -12.78 -26.00
C ARG A 425 -15.83 -11.91 -27.07
N ALA A 426 -16.70 -10.96 -26.70
CA ALA A 426 -17.32 -10.05 -27.65
C ALA A 426 -16.27 -9.16 -28.37
N VAL A 427 -15.27 -8.65 -27.64
CA VAL A 427 -14.16 -7.87 -28.21
C VAL A 427 -13.29 -8.73 -29.11
N GLU A 428 -12.90 -9.93 -28.65
CA GLU A 428 -12.09 -10.88 -29.42
C GLU A 428 -12.75 -11.31 -30.73
N GLU A 429 -14.07 -11.53 -30.70
CA GLU A 429 -14.87 -11.90 -31.88
C GLU A 429 -15.19 -10.70 -32.80
N GLY A 430 -14.94 -9.46 -32.34
CA GLY A 430 -15.41 -8.27 -33.06
C GLY A 430 -16.93 -8.17 -33.14
N ASN A 431 -17.66 -8.74 -32.17
CA ASN A 431 -19.12 -8.81 -32.14
C ASN A 431 -19.75 -7.70 -31.27
N LEU A 432 -20.01 -6.54 -31.90
CA LEU A 432 -20.61 -5.39 -31.20
C LEU A 432 -22.02 -5.67 -30.65
N GLU A 433 -22.83 -6.50 -31.33
CA GLU A 433 -24.17 -6.85 -30.84
C GLU A 433 -24.10 -7.64 -29.52
N ARG A 434 -23.13 -8.56 -29.41
CA ARG A 434 -22.87 -9.30 -28.17
C ARG A 434 -22.41 -8.36 -27.06
N TYR A 435 -21.54 -7.41 -27.38
CA TYR A 435 -21.10 -6.37 -26.45
C TYR A 435 -22.27 -5.50 -25.96
N ASP A 436 -23.17 -5.11 -26.86
CA ASP A 436 -24.34 -4.28 -26.57
C ASP A 436 -25.30 -4.92 -25.57
N ARG A 437 -25.44 -6.26 -25.59
CA ARG A 437 -26.26 -6.99 -24.61
C ARG A 437 -25.72 -6.91 -23.18
N LEU A 438 -24.42 -6.62 -23.02
CA LEU A 438 -23.78 -6.43 -21.72
C LEU A 438 -24.02 -5.02 -21.17
N LEU A 439 -24.51 -4.08 -21.98
CA LEU A 439 -24.79 -2.71 -21.55
C LEU A 439 -26.19 -2.62 -20.90
N SER A 440 -26.31 -1.81 -19.86
CA SER A 440 -27.59 -1.55 -19.21
C SER A 440 -28.57 -0.90 -20.18
N PRO A 441 -29.84 -1.35 -20.22
CA PRO A 441 -30.87 -0.76 -21.08
C PRO A 441 -31.17 0.70 -20.75
N HIS A 442 -30.84 1.14 -19.53
CA HIS A 442 -31.05 2.51 -19.04
C HIS A 442 -29.88 3.46 -19.33
N THR A 443 -28.86 3.00 -20.05
CA THR A 443 -27.73 3.85 -20.45
C THR A 443 -28.17 4.96 -21.41
N THR A 444 -27.62 6.15 -21.24
CA THR A 444 -27.86 7.26 -22.16
C THR A 444 -27.28 6.95 -23.54
N ALA A 445 -27.82 7.55 -24.59
CA ALA A 445 -27.31 7.37 -25.95
C ALA A 445 -25.82 7.76 -26.06
N GLU A 446 -25.44 8.85 -25.39
CA GLU A 446 -24.06 9.30 -25.30
C GLU A 446 -23.17 8.24 -24.66
N TRP A 447 -23.55 7.70 -23.50
CA TRP A 447 -22.76 6.68 -22.82
C TRP A 447 -22.62 5.40 -23.66
N ARG A 448 -23.68 4.98 -24.36
CA ARG A 448 -23.61 3.83 -25.28
C ARG A 448 -22.63 4.06 -26.41
N GLU A 449 -22.62 5.27 -26.98
CA GLU A 449 -21.64 5.66 -28.00
C GLU A 449 -20.20 5.61 -27.46
N GLN A 450 -19.99 6.00 -26.19
CA GLN A 450 -18.69 5.88 -25.53
C GLN A 450 -18.26 4.41 -25.36
N ALA A 451 -19.18 3.54 -24.95
CA ALA A 451 -18.94 2.10 -24.85
C ALA A 451 -18.58 1.48 -26.21
N HIS A 452 -19.25 1.89 -27.30
CA HIS A 452 -18.95 1.46 -28.66
C HIS A 452 -17.57 1.92 -29.14
N ARG A 453 -17.20 3.18 -28.88
CA ARG A 453 -15.85 3.68 -29.20
C ARG A 453 -14.78 2.84 -28.52
N ARG A 454 -14.99 2.51 -27.25
CA ARG A 454 -14.07 1.70 -26.46
C ARG A 454 -13.93 0.29 -27.02
N PHE A 455 -15.05 -0.35 -27.37
CA PHE A 455 -15.06 -1.63 -28.06
C PHE A 455 -14.18 -1.61 -29.32
N HIS A 456 -14.34 -0.60 -30.18
CA HIS A 456 -13.53 -0.46 -31.39
C HIS A 456 -12.06 -0.18 -31.11
N LEU A 457 -11.76 0.61 -30.08
CA LEU A 457 -10.38 0.87 -29.66
C LEU A 457 -9.69 -0.43 -29.21
N TYR A 458 -10.37 -1.27 -28.42
CA TYR A 458 -9.83 -2.56 -27.96
C TYR A 458 -9.63 -3.53 -29.12
N GLN A 459 -10.57 -3.55 -30.07
CA GLN A 459 -10.44 -4.33 -31.30
C GLN A 459 -9.24 -3.87 -32.14
N GLN A 460 -9.04 -2.55 -32.27
CA GLN A 460 -7.90 -2.00 -32.99
C GLN A 460 -6.58 -2.37 -32.32
N PHE A 461 -6.48 -2.26 -30.99
CA PHE A 461 -5.29 -2.67 -30.24
C PHE A 461 -5.00 -4.15 -30.42
N GLN A 462 -6.02 -5.01 -30.34
CA GLN A 462 -5.88 -6.44 -30.58
C GLN A 462 -5.38 -6.73 -31.99
N GLN A 463 -5.91 -6.04 -33.01
CA GLN A 463 -5.44 -6.19 -34.40
C GLN A 463 -4.00 -5.71 -34.60
N GLN A 464 -3.57 -4.67 -33.90
CA GLN A 464 -2.22 -4.12 -34.00
C GLN A 464 -1.15 -4.97 -33.29
N THR A 465 -1.49 -5.50 -32.12
CA THR A 465 -0.55 -6.23 -31.25
C THR A 465 -0.63 -7.75 -31.43
N ASN A 466 -1.69 -8.25 -32.07
CA ASN A 466 -2.06 -9.67 -32.11
C ASN A 466 -2.18 -10.30 -30.70
N ALA A 467 -2.42 -9.48 -29.68
CA ALA A 467 -2.49 -9.88 -28.29
C ALA A 467 -3.96 -9.86 -27.81
N PRO A 468 -4.46 -10.92 -27.12
CA PRO A 468 -5.85 -10.96 -26.68
C PRO A 468 -6.18 -9.91 -25.62
N TYR A 469 -7.36 -9.31 -25.71
CA TYR A 469 -7.89 -8.42 -24.68
C TYR A 469 -8.33 -9.22 -23.45
N ARG A 470 -7.80 -8.88 -22.27
CA ARG A 470 -8.10 -9.54 -20.99
C ARG A 470 -8.52 -8.52 -19.94
N LEU A 471 -9.54 -8.87 -19.16
CA LEU A 471 -10.06 -8.13 -18.03
C LEU A 471 -9.84 -8.93 -16.76
N ARG A 472 -9.11 -8.34 -15.82
CA ARG A 472 -8.92 -8.93 -14.50
C ARG A 472 -9.69 -8.12 -13.47
N LEU A 473 -10.60 -8.77 -12.75
CA LEU A 473 -11.25 -8.17 -11.60
C LEU A 473 -10.28 -8.08 -10.42
N GLU A 474 -9.88 -6.87 -10.04
CA GLU A 474 -9.05 -6.63 -8.85
C GLU A 474 -9.92 -6.55 -7.60
N ASP A 475 -10.98 -5.74 -7.65
CA ASP A 475 -11.87 -5.51 -6.52
C ASP A 475 -13.31 -5.27 -6.96
N ALA A 476 -14.28 -5.57 -6.08
CA ALA A 476 -15.70 -5.40 -6.33
C ALA A 476 -16.42 -4.95 -5.05
N ILE A 477 -17.02 -3.77 -5.10
CA ILE A 477 -17.95 -3.28 -4.07
C ILE A 477 -19.36 -3.57 -4.59
N ILE A 478 -20.13 -4.38 -3.88
CA ILE A 478 -21.51 -4.73 -4.25
C ILE A 478 -22.44 -4.12 -3.19
N ASP A 479 -23.38 -3.29 -3.63
CA ASP A 479 -24.39 -2.62 -2.80
C ASP A 479 -25.78 -2.88 -3.39
N GLY A 480 -26.44 -3.93 -2.90
CA GLY A 480 -27.72 -4.39 -3.43
C GLY A 480 -27.64 -4.81 -4.89
N ASP A 481 -28.38 -4.11 -5.75
CA ASP A 481 -28.41 -4.34 -7.20
C ASP A 481 -27.34 -3.54 -7.95
N ASP A 482 -26.49 -2.80 -7.25
CA ASP A 482 -25.42 -2.00 -7.84
C ASP A 482 -24.05 -2.62 -7.50
N ALA A 483 -23.10 -2.56 -8.43
CA ALA A 483 -21.72 -2.96 -8.18
C ALA A 483 -20.72 -1.97 -8.79
N LEU A 484 -19.63 -1.68 -8.07
CA LEU A 484 -18.48 -0.91 -8.54
C LEU A 484 -17.29 -1.87 -8.63
N LEU A 485 -16.81 -2.10 -9.85
CA LEU A 485 -15.67 -2.98 -10.10
C LEU A 485 -14.42 -2.15 -10.36
N ARG A 486 -13.31 -2.56 -9.74
CA ARG A 486 -11.96 -2.17 -10.14
C ARG A 486 -11.38 -3.28 -11.01
N LEU A 487 -11.08 -2.95 -12.24
CA LEU A 487 -10.60 -3.86 -13.27
C LEU A 487 -9.17 -3.49 -13.67
N GLN A 488 -8.37 -4.48 -14.00
CA GLN A 488 -7.10 -4.33 -14.68
C GLN A 488 -7.26 -4.82 -16.11
N VAL A 489 -7.10 -3.92 -17.07
CA VAL A 489 -7.19 -4.21 -18.51
C VAL A 489 -5.79 -4.55 -19.01
N HIS A 490 -5.64 -5.74 -19.58
CA HIS A 490 -4.36 -6.25 -20.06
C HIS A 490 -4.43 -6.57 -21.55
N PHE A 491 -3.44 -6.07 -22.28
CA PHE A 491 -3.07 -6.53 -23.62
C PHE A 491 -1.73 -7.23 -23.45
N PRO A 492 -1.56 -8.53 -23.72
CA PRO A 492 -0.30 -9.23 -23.48
C PRO A 492 0.71 -8.99 -24.62
N ASP A 493 1.05 -7.73 -24.88
CA ASP A 493 2.17 -7.36 -25.75
C ASP A 493 3.41 -7.04 -24.87
N PRO A 494 4.60 -7.63 -25.13
CA PRO A 494 5.84 -7.27 -24.43
C PRO A 494 6.15 -5.77 -24.52
N GLY A 495 5.74 -5.03 -23.48
CA GLY A 495 5.94 -3.59 -23.33
C GLY A 495 4.66 -2.81 -23.02
N SER A 496 3.49 -3.41 -23.23
CA SER A 496 2.23 -2.77 -22.85
C SER A 496 1.98 -2.93 -21.34
N THR A 497 1.75 -1.81 -20.68
CA THR A 497 1.40 -1.78 -19.26
C THR A 497 -0.10 -2.04 -19.13
N ALA A 498 -0.47 -3.03 -18.31
CA ALA A 498 -1.85 -3.13 -17.87
C ALA A 498 -2.28 -1.80 -17.23
N TYR A 499 -3.50 -1.34 -17.51
CA TYR A 499 -4.04 -0.15 -16.87
C TYR A 499 -5.28 -0.51 -16.05
N GLN A 500 -5.54 0.28 -15.02
CA GLN A 500 -6.70 0.09 -14.16
C GLN A 500 -7.89 0.89 -14.67
N GLU A 501 -9.07 0.30 -14.57
CA GLU A 501 -10.33 0.87 -14.97
C GLU A 501 -11.38 0.65 -13.87
N ILE A 502 -12.30 1.59 -13.68
CA ILE A 502 -13.40 1.43 -12.74
C ILE A 502 -14.72 1.44 -13.52
N ARG A 503 -15.57 0.45 -13.26
CA ARG A 503 -16.84 0.27 -13.96
C ARG A 503 -17.97 0.04 -12.98
N THR A 504 -19.13 0.61 -13.28
CA THR A 504 -20.37 0.41 -12.52
C THR A 504 -21.26 -0.60 -13.22
N TYR A 505 -21.84 -1.54 -12.48
CA TYR A 505 -22.78 -2.53 -12.98
C TYR A 505 -24.09 -2.42 -12.20
N HIS A 506 -25.19 -2.68 -12.88
CA HIS A 506 -26.51 -2.81 -12.26
C HIS A 506 -27.07 -4.21 -12.55
N ARG A 507 -27.71 -4.82 -11.57
CA ARG A 507 -28.32 -6.15 -11.68
C ARG A 507 -29.73 -6.02 -12.24
N PHE A 508 -29.97 -6.75 -13.32
CA PHE A 508 -31.30 -6.91 -13.92
C PHE A 508 -31.77 -8.36 -13.76
N ASP A 509 -33.03 -8.63 -14.12
CA ASP A 509 -33.60 -9.98 -14.10
C ASP A 509 -32.78 -11.02 -14.90
N ASP A 510 -32.05 -10.57 -15.93
CA ASP A 510 -31.19 -11.41 -16.77
C ASP A 510 -29.69 -11.35 -16.40
N GLY A 511 -29.35 -10.69 -15.28
CA GLY A 511 -28.01 -10.63 -14.70
C GLY A 511 -27.41 -9.22 -14.65
N TRP A 512 -26.13 -9.15 -14.31
CA TRP A 512 -25.40 -7.88 -14.24
C TRP A 512 -25.15 -7.28 -15.62
N LYS A 513 -25.35 -5.96 -15.74
CA LYS A 513 -25.06 -5.20 -16.96
C LYS A 513 -24.24 -3.97 -16.64
N TRP A 514 -23.31 -3.65 -17.54
CA TRP A 514 -22.46 -2.47 -17.44
C TRP A 514 -23.34 -1.22 -17.55
N ALA A 515 -23.40 -0.45 -16.48
CA ALA A 515 -24.22 0.74 -16.36
C ALA A 515 -23.35 1.99 -16.44
N SER A 516 -23.96 3.11 -16.84
CA SER A 516 -23.38 4.41 -16.56
C SER A 516 -23.27 4.59 -15.05
N THR A 517 -22.20 5.28 -14.64
CA THR A 517 -22.00 5.99 -13.38
C THR A 517 -23.24 6.04 -12.48
N LEU A 518 -23.38 5.06 -11.58
CA LEU A 518 -24.57 4.92 -10.74
C LEU A 518 -24.52 5.88 -9.55
N ALA A 519 -25.45 6.83 -9.48
CA ALA A 519 -25.49 7.89 -8.47
C ALA A 519 -25.37 7.38 -7.02
N SER A 520 -25.78 6.14 -6.75
CA SER A 520 -25.59 5.42 -5.48
C SER A 520 -24.13 5.37 -5.04
N PHE A 521 -23.19 5.10 -5.95
CA PHE A 521 -21.76 5.08 -5.65
C PHE A 521 -21.11 6.47 -5.62
N TRP A 522 -21.70 7.46 -6.29
CA TRP A 522 -21.15 8.83 -6.36
C TRP A 522 -21.64 9.73 -5.24
N GLY A 523 -22.80 9.46 -4.65
CA GLY A 523 -23.44 10.41 -3.73
C GLY A 523 -23.91 11.68 -4.44
N LEU A 524 -24.36 12.67 -3.66
CA LEU A 524 -24.82 13.95 -4.19
C LEU A 524 -23.63 14.79 -4.69
N THR A 525 -23.77 15.39 -5.87
CA THR A 525 -22.85 16.43 -6.33
C THR A 525 -22.95 17.64 -5.41
N GLU A 526 -21.81 18.09 -4.90
CA GLU A 526 -21.64 19.29 -4.12
C GLU A 526 -20.82 20.31 -4.92
N GLU A 527 -20.98 21.59 -4.57
CA GLU A 527 -20.24 22.68 -5.20
C GLU A 527 -19.42 23.42 -4.14
N ALA A 528 -18.22 23.84 -4.50
CA ALA A 528 -17.45 24.81 -3.73
C ALA A 528 -16.87 25.88 -4.64
N GLU A 529 -16.73 27.08 -4.11
CA GLU A 529 -16.43 28.25 -4.91
C GLU A 529 -15.43 29.16 -4.19
N THR A 530 -14.48 29.69 -4.96
CA THR A 530 -13.50 30.70 -4.56
C THR A 530 -13.67 31.94 -5.43
N PRO A 531 -12.86 33.00 -5.25
CA PRO A 531 -12.92 34.15 -6.16
C PRO A 531 -12.69 33.79 -7.64
N HIS A 532 -11.84 32.80 -7.95
CA HIS A 532 -11.48 32.47 -9.33
C HIS A 532 -11.90 31.07 -9.79
N LEU A 533 -12.23 30.16 -8.88
CA LEU A 533 -12.54 28.77 -9.18
C LEU A 533 -13.96 28.41 -8.72
N ARG A 534 -14.65 27.59 -9.50
CA ARG A 534 -15.89 26.90 -9.12
C ARG A 534 -15.70 25.42 -9.35
N LEU A 535 -15.86 24.61 -8.31
CA LEU A 535 -15.62 23.18 -8.36
C LEU A 535 -16.94 22.45 -8.18
N HIS A 536 -17.22 21.52 -9.08
CA HIS A 536 -18.31 20.56 -8.96
C HIS A 536 -17.69 19.22 -8.63
N PHE A 537 -18.03 18.63 -7.48
CA PHE A 537 -17.43 17.39 -7.01
C PHE A 537 -18.43 16.56 -6.23
N ASN A 538 -18.07 15.34 -5.84
CA ASN A 538 -18.97 14.46 -5.14
C ASN A 538 -18.88 14.63 -3.61
N ARG A 539 -19.93 14.27 -2.87
CA ARG A 539 -19.93 14.36 -1.40
C ARG A 539 -18.79 13.56 -0.73
N GLN A 540 -18.31 12.46 -1.32
CA GLN A 540 -17.22 11.66 -0.77
C GLN A 540 -15.87 12.40 -0.83
N ASP A 541 -15.66 13.21 -1.87
CA ASP A 541 -14.49 14.06 -2.07
C ASP A 541 -14.59 15.38 -1.31
N ALA A 542 -15.73 15.66 -0.65
CA ALA A 542 -16.05 16.99 -0.15
C ALA A 542 -15.17 17.46 1.01
N GLU A 543 -14.66 16.54 1.83
CA GLU A 543 -13.70 16.88 2.88
C GLU A 543 -12.36 17.27 2.24
N THR A 544 -11.75 16.37 1.47
CA THR A 544 -10.49 16.60 0.74
C THR A 544 -10.53 17.88 -0.10
N ILE A 545 -11.59 18.09 -0.88
CA ILE A 545 -11.69 19.27 -1.76
C ILE A 545 -11.84 20.55 -0.95
N ARG A 546 -12.64 20.56 0.12
CA ARG A 546 -12.76 21.77 0.95
C ARG A 546 -11.46 22.12 1.65
N GLU A 547 -10.72 21.12 2.11
CA GLU A 547 -9.40 21.32 2.72
C GLU A 547 -8.38 21.85 1.72
N GLU A 548 -8.38 21.34 0.49
CA GLU A 548 -7.40 21.70 -0.54
C GLU A 548 -7.76 22.94 -1.35
N LEU A 549 -9.04 23.33 -1.37
CA LEU A 549 -9.53 24.44 -2.20
C LEU A 549 -8.78 25.78 -1.94
N PRO A 550 -8.48 26.19 -0.69
CA PRO A 550 -7.68 27.40 -0.44
C PRO A 550 -6.26 27.30 -1.00
N ALA A 551 -5.64 26.11 -0.97
CA ALA A 551 -4.31 25.88 -1.54
C ALA A 551 -4.36 25.93 -3.08
N THR A 552 -5.39 25.34 -3.69
CA THR A 552 -5.61 25.39 -5.16
C THR A 552 -5.83 26.81 -5.65
N GLU A 553 -6.62 27.60 -4.92
CA GLU A 553 -6.84 29.03 -5.21
C GLU A 553 -5.53 29.83 -5.11
N SER A 554 -4.75 29.60 -4.05
CA SER A 554 -3.46 30.28 -3.86
C SER A 554 -2.47 29.92 -4.97
N PHE A 555 -2.43 28.64 -5.36
CA PHE A 555 -1.64 28.17 -6.49
C PHE A 555 -2.08 28.80 -7.81
N PHE A 556 -3.40 28.83 -8.09
CA PHE A 556 -3.94 29.49 -9.28
C PHE A 556 -3.50 30.96 -9.36
N GLN A 557 -3.63 31.71 -8.26
CA GLN A 557 -3.22 33.11 -8.21
C GLN A 557 -1.71 33.28 -8.40
N GLN A 558 -0.90 32.35 -7.86
CA GLN A 558 0.55 32.37 -8.03
C GLN A 558 0.94 32.10 -9.49
N VAL A 559 0.45 31.02 -10.09
CA VAL A 559 0.74 30.67 -11.50
C VAL A 559 0.22 31.77 -12.44
N SER A 560 -0.95 32.32 -12.15
CA SER A 560 -1.50 33.46 -12.89
C SER A 560 -0.57 34.69 -12.82
N ARG A 561 -0.02 35.01 -11.64
CA ARG A 561 0.94 36.11 -11.48
C ARG A 561 2.28 35.84 -12.16
N ASP A 562 2.75 34.59 -12.11
CA ASP A 562 4.07 34.21 -12.60
C ASP A 562 4.08 34.05 -14.14
N LEU A 563 2.96 33.60 -14.73
CA LEU A 563 2.86 33.31 -16.15
C LEU A 563 2.12 34.39 -16.96
N LEU A 564 1.20 35.15 -16.38
CA LEU A 564 0.48 36.21 -17.08
C LEU A 564 1.17 37.56 -16.88
N THR A 565 1.39 38.29 -17.98
CA THR A 565 2.11 39.58 -17.91
C THR A 565 1.28 40.71 -17.32
N GLU A 566 -0.05 40.68 -17.45
CA GLU A 566 -1.02 41.45 -16.66
C GLU A 566 -2.37 40.70 -16.73
N PRO A 567 -3.04 40.39 -15.60
CA PRO A 567 -4.40 39.87 -15.67
C PRO A 567 -5.31 41.01 -16.14
N GLU A 568 -5.81 40.93 -17.38
CA GLU A 568 -6.87 41.84 -17.84
C GLU A 568 -8.02 41.79 -16.82
N ALA A 569 -8.31 42.92 -16.19
CA ALA A 569 -9.26 43.04 -15.07
C ALA A 569 -10.73 42.70 -15.44
N GLU A 570 -11.00 42.33 -16.70
CA GLU A 570 -12.34 42.13 -17.26
C GLU A 570 -12.74 40.66 -17.46
N THR A 571 -11.84 39.68 -17.44
CA THR A 571 -12.22 38.25 -17.50
C THR A 571 -12.55 37.72 -16.10
N ARG A 572 -13.64 38.22 -15.50
CA ARG A 572 -14.22 37.75 -14.22
C ARG A 572 -14.91 36.37 -14.30
N SER A 573 -14.75 35.66 -15.41
CA SER A 573 -15.33 34.31 -15.55
C SER A 573 -14.55 33.36 -14.65
N LYS A 574 -15.20 32.82 -13.62
CA LYS A 574 -14.61 31.75 -12.82
C LYS A 574 -14.32 30.55 -13.72
N ILE A 575 -13.22 29.88 -13.43
CA ILE A 575 -12.87 28.62 -14.05
C ILE A 575 -13.73 27.55 -13.39
N GLU A 576 -14.53 26.84 -14.19
CA GLU A 576 -15.31 25.71 -13.70
C GLU A 576 -14.43 24.46 -13.75
N ILE A 577 -14.35 23.72 -12.65
CA ILE A 577 -13.59 22.48 -12.53
C ILE A 577 -14.57 21.39 -12.12
N ASN A 578 -14.80 20.42 -12.99
CA ASN A 578 -15.62 19.26 -12.71
C ASN A 578 -14.71 18.12 -12.25
N VAL A 579 -14.84 17.70 -10.99
CA VAL A 579 -14.18 16.52 -10.46
C VAL A 579 -14.99 15.30 -10.89
N VAL A 580 -14.51 14.62 -11.93
CA VAL A 580 -15.16 13.47 -12.55
C VAL A 580 -14.38 12.19 -12.24
N PRO A 581 -15.02 11.04 -12.18
CA PRO A 581 -14.31 9.76 -12.22
C PRO A 581 -13.56 9.42 -13.50
N ASN A 582 -12.62 8.48 -13.33
CA ASN A 582 -11.66 7.99 -14.31
C ASN A 582 -12.24 7.45 -15.64
N TYR A 583 -13.56 7.21 -15.76
CA TYR A 583 -14.12 6.55 -16.94
C TYR A 583 -14.15 7.41 -18.22
N GLN A 584 -14.06 8.74 -18.14
CA GLN A 584 -14.15 9.61 -19.33
C GLN A 584 -12.83 9.70 -20.14
N VAL A 585 -11.70 9.25 -19.58
CA VAL A 585 -10.38 9.37 -20.20
C VAL A 585 -10.25 8.55 -21.51
N LEU A 586 -11.00 7.45 -21.65
CA LEU A 586 -10.89 6.57 -22.83
C LEU A 586 -11.57 7.09 -24.11
N ASN A 587 -12.48 8.07 -24.04
CA ASN A 587 -13.07 8.69 -25.24
C ASN A 587 -12.05 9.49 -26.07
N TRP A 588 -10.89 9.78 -25.48
CA TRP A 588 -9.92 10.71 -26.03
C TRP A 588 -8.82 10.03 -26.86
N LEU A 589 -8.67 8.70 -26.74
CA LEU A 589 -7.71 7.91 -27.53
C LEU A 589 -8.11 7.76 -29.01
N SER A 590 -9.34 8.09 -29.41
CA SER A 590 -9.84 7.90 -30.79
C SER A 590 -9.66 9.09 -31.75
N GLY A 591 -8.95 10.15 -31.37
CA GLY A 591 -8.30 11.07 -32.32
C GLY A 591 -9.17 11.98 -33.20
N GLN A 592 -10.44 12.24 -32.89
CA GLN A 592 -11.27 13.18 -33.68
C GLN A 592 -11.71 14.38 -32.81
N GLN A 593 -11.02 15.50 -33.05
CA GLN A 593 -11.19 16.87 -32.51
C GLN A 593 -10.34 17.24 -31.28
N GLY A 594 -9.14 17.78 -31.55
CA GLY A 594 -8.41 18.66 -30.63
C GLY A 594 -7.38 18.00 -29.70
N ILE A 595 -6.11 18.06 -30.11
CA ILE A 595 -4.85 17.85 -29.35
C ILE A 595 -4.88 16.65 -28.38
N GLY A 596 -4.54 15.46 -28.87
CA GLY A 596 -4.37 14.25 -28.05
C GLY A 596 -2.89 13.92 -27.78
N LEU A 597 -2.47 13.90 -26.51
CA LEU A 597 -1.17 13.36 -26.06
C LEU A 597 -1.44 12.16 -25.15
N VAL A 598 -1.10 10.92 -25.57
CA VAL A 598 -1.10 9.74 -24.67
C VAL A 598 0.02 8.75 -25.02
N ALA A 599 0.92 8.52 -24.05
CA ALA A 599 1.24 7.22 -23.43
C ALA A 599 2.53 7.33 -22.55
N ARG A 600 2.49 6.84 -21.30
CA ARG A 600 3.68 6.54 -20.47
C ARG A 600 3.44 5.32 -19.55
N PRO A 601 4.51 4.64 -19.07
CA PRO A 601 4.42 3.35 -18.38
C PRO A 601 4.11 3.39 -16.86
N TRP A 602 3.59 4.50 -16.31
CA TRP A 602 3.47 4.65 -14.84
C TRP A 602 2.16 5.33 -14.42
N GLY A 603 1.06 4.60 -14.53
CA GLY A 603 -0.04 4.52 -13.54
C GLY A 603 -0.94 5.72 -13.23
N THR A 604 -0.66 6.96 -13.61
CA THR A 604 -1.48 8.11 -13.15
C THR A 604 -1.94 9.00 -14.31
N PHE A 605 -3.25 9.06 -14.55
CA PHE A 605 -3.88 9.85 -15.62
C PHE A 605 -4.50 11.13 -15.03
N VAL A 606 -4.26 12.28 -15.67
CA VAL A 606 -5.03 13.51 -15.45
C VAL A 606 -5.32 14.09 -16.83
N THR A 607 -6.58 14.04 -17.26
CA THR A 607 -7.03 14.59 -18.55
C THR A 607 -7.77 15.89 -18.31
N VAL A 608 -7.45 16.90 -19.10
CA VAL A 608 -7.94 18.27 -18.95
C VAL A 608 -8.46 18.74 -20.30
N GLU A 609 -9.76 18.96 -20.39
CA GLU A 609 -10.36 19.57 -21.58
C GLU A 609 -10.43 21.09 -21.43
N LEU A 610 -10.22 21.79 -22.54
CA LEU A 610 -10.48 23.22 -22.70
C LEU A 610 -11.50 23.39 -23.81
N LEU A 611 -12.74 23.70 -23.46
CA LEU A 611 -13.74 24.03 -24.46
C LEU A 611 -13.31 25.31 -25.20
N PRO A 612 -13.06 25.27 -26.53
CA PRO A 612 -12.54 26.42 -27.25
C PRO A 612 -13.56 27.56 -27.26
N PRO A 613 -13.11 28.83 -27.28
CA PRO A 613 -13.94 29.94 -27.70
C PRO A 613 -14.51 29.68 -29.09
N SER A 614 -15.82 29.77 -29.27
CA SER A 614 -16.46 29.75 -30.58
C SER A 614 -15.84 30.82 -31.50
N ARG A 615 -15.14 30.33 -32.54
CA ARG A 615 -14.54 30.97 -33.74
C ARG A 615 -14.45 32.51 -33.80
N VAL A 616 -13.20 32.99 -33.96
CA VAL A 616 -12.85 34.31 -34.51
C VAL A 616 -13.21 34.39 -36.00
N SER A 617 -13.80 35.50 -36.43
CA SER A 617 -14.13 35.78 -37.83
C SER A 617 -12.88 36.03 -38.68
N PHE A 618 -12.74 35.34 -39.81
CA PHE A 618 -11.80 35.75 -40.85
C PHE A 618 -12.49 36.72 -41.82
N ARG A 619 -11.83 37.85 -42.10
CA ARG A 619 -12.14 38.69 -43.25
C ARG A 619 -11.34 38.15 -44.45
N GLY A 620 -11.81 37.05 -45.03
CA GLY A 620 -11.25 36.52 -46.26
C GLY A 620 -11.71 37.35 -47.45
N LEU A 621 -10.80 38.13 -48.04
CA LEU A 621 -10.90 38.54 -49.44
C LEU A 621 -10.62 37.30 -50.28
N ASP A 622 -11.66 36.67 -50.83
CA ASP A 622 -11.47 35.62 -51.81
C ASP A 622 -11.11 36.27 -53.16
N LEU A 623 -9.87 36.09 -53.60
CA LEU A 623 -9.41 36.44 -54.94
C LEU A 623 -9.22 35.14 -55.73
N ARG A 624 -10.32 34.48 -56.04
CA ARG A 624 -10.40 33.58 -57.19
C ARG A 624 -11.46 34.13 -58.13
N ASP A 625 -11.02 34.40 -59.36
CA ASP A 625 -11.80 34.81 -60.54
C ASP A 625 -12.26 36.28 -60.67
N GLY A 626 -11.50 37.24 -60.14
CA GLY A 626 -11.49 38.61 -60.68
C GLY A 626 -12.82 39.39 -60.66
N ASN A 627 -13.83 38.96 -59.90
CA ASN A 627 -15.11 39.64 -59.79
C ASN A 627 -15.50 39.83 -58.31
N PRO A 628 -15.79 41.07 -57.86
CA PRO A 628 -16.19 41.33 -56.49
C PRO A 628 -17.65 40.88 -56.27
N VAL A 629 -17.85 39.76 -55.57
CA VAL A 629 -19.18 39.39 -55.06
C VAL A 629 -19.40 40.05 -53.70
N ALA A 630 -20.55 40.69 -53.56
CA ALA A 630 -20.94 41.51 -52.41
C ALA A 630 -20.83 40.76 -51.06
N ALA A 631 -20.17 41.40 -50.10
CA ALA A 631 -20.10 40.95 -48.72
C ALA A 631 -21.50 40.89 -48.08
N ARG A 632 -22.02 39.68 -47.82
CA ARG A 632 -23.18 39.50 -46.93
C ARG A 632 -22.71 39.64 -45.48
N ARG A 633 -23.16 40.70 -44.81
CA ARG A 633 -23.18 40.78 -43.34
C ARG A 633 -24.24 39.81 -42.81
N GLY A 634 -23.83 38.71 -42.22
CA GLY A 634 -24.65 37.99 -41.23
C GLY A 634 -24.37 38.57 -39.85
N SER A 635 -25.42 38.93 -39.09
CA SER A 635 -25.27 39.19 -37.65
C SER A 635 -25.19 37.85 -36.93
N LEU A 636 -24.08 37.61 -36.25
CA LEU A 636 -23.93 36.46 -35.36
C LEU A 636 -24.58 36.82 -34.02
N ASP A 637 -25.49 35.97 -33.56
CA ASP A 637 -26.09 36.06 -32.23
C ASP A 637 -24.99 35.80 -31.19
N LEU A 638 -24.69 36.78 -30.35
CA LEU A 638 -23.68 36.70 -29.29
C LEU A 638 -24.34 36.07 -28.06
N THR A 639 -24.58 34.76 -28.10
CA THR A 639 -24.86 34.01 -26.87
C THR A 639 -23.64 34.12 -25.95
N PRO A 640 -23.84 34.33 -24.63
CA PRO A 640 -22.73 34.41 -23.70
C PRO A 640 -21.91 33.12 -23.79
N LYS A 641 -20.62 33.29 -24.05
CA LYS A 641 -19.65 32.20 -24.14
C LYS A 641 -19.67 31.41 -22.82
N PRO A 642 -19.84 30.08 -22.84
CA PRO A 642 -19.78 29.29 -21.62
C PRO A 642 -18.42 29.50 -20.93
N ALA A 643 -18.44 29.46 -19.59
CA ALA A 643 -17.20 29.47 -18.84
C ALA A 643 -16.30 28.30 -19.29
N PRO A 644 -14.98 28.49 -19.31
CA PRO A 644 -14.06 27.38 -19.56
C PRO A 644 -14.28 26.31 -18.48
N GLN A 645 -14.65 25.11 -18.91
CA GLN A 645 -14.82 23.95 -18.04
C GLN A 645 -13.56 23.09 -18.13
N LEU A 646 -12.96 22.85 -16.97
CA LEU A 646 -11.87 21.91 -16.74
C LEU A 646 -12.44 20.66 -16.11
N GLN A 647 -11.83 19.51 -16.35
CA GLN A 647 -12.17 18.27 -15.66
C GLN A 647 -10.94 17.74 -14.93
N ILE A 648 -11.14 17.20 -13.72
CA ILE A 648 -10.10 16.61 -12.88
C ILE A 648 -10.60 15.26 -12.37
N LEU A 649 -9.70 14.28 -12.19
CA LEU A 649 -10.11 12.99 -11.64
C LEU A 649 -10.45 13.07 -10.14
N SER A 650 -11.53 12.39 -9.73
CA SER A 650 -11.85 12.19 -8.31
C SER A 650 -10.69 11.49 -7.60
N PRO A 651 -10.16 12.07 -6.50
CA PRO A 651 -9.10 11.43 -5.73
C PRO A 651 -9.64 10.19 -4.98
N THR A 652 -10.86 10.21 -4.46
CA THR A 652 -11.38 9.05 -3.70
C THR A 652 -11.69 7.84 -4.60
N LEU A 653 -12.01 8.10 -5.87
CA LEU A 653 -12.43 7.08 -6.84
C LEU A 653 -11.41 6.90 -7.98
N GLY A 654 -10.25 7.54 -7.90
CA GLY A 654 -9.13 7.34 -8.81
C GLY A 654 -8.26 6.16 -8.34
N ALA A 655 -7.64 5.46 -9.28
CA ALA A 655 -6.48 4.63 -8.97
C ALA A 655 -5.33 5.58 -8.58
N ILE A 656 -5.31 6.03 -7.33
CA ILE A 656 -4.15 6.72 -6.79
C ILE A 656 -3.09 5.63 -6.55
N ALA A 657 -1.87 5.86 -7.03
CA ALA A 657 -0.75 5.01 -6.65
C ALA A 657 -0.72 4.91 -5.12
N THR A 658 -0.53 3.71 -4.57
CA THR A 658 -0.73 3.44 -3.12
C THR A 658 0.16 4.29 -2.20
N ASP A 659 1.15 4.98 -2.77
CA ASP A 659 2.11 5.87 -2.13
C ASP A 659 1.74 7.36 -2.17
N ILE A 660 0.64 7.76 -2.84
CA ILE A 660 0.24 9.17 -2.96
C ILE A 660 -1.03 9.42 -2.16
N SER A 661 -1.03 10.45 -1.30
CA SER A 661 -2.25 10.84 -0.58
C SER A 661 -3.30 11.43 -1.55
N PRO A 662 -4.62 11.30 -1.25
CA PRO A 662 -5.69 11.95 -2.00
C PRO A 662 -5.46 13.46 -2.22
N ALA A 663 -4.96 14.16 -1.20
CA ALA A 663 -4.61 15.57 -1.27
C ALA A 663 -3.47 15.83 -2.26
N SER A 664 -2.37 15.05 -2.19
CA SER A 664 -1.23 15.17 -3.11
C SER A 664 -1.65 14.90 -4.56
N PHE A 665 -2.49 13.89 -4.79
CA PHE A 665 -3.04 13.59 -6.12
C PHE A 665 -3.89 14.75 -6.64
N TYR A 666 -4.77 15.30 -5.80
CA TYR A 666 -5.62 16.42 -6.17
C TYR A 666 -4.81 17.68 -6.51
N ARG A 667 -3.79 18.01 -5.69
CA ARG A 667 -2.85 19.11 -6.00
C ARG A 667 -2.13 18.89 -7.32
N MET A 668 -1.63 17.68 -7.55
CA MET A 668 -0.98 17.35 -8.81
C MET A 668 -1.91 17.57 -10.02
N ALA A 669 -3.14 17.06 -9.92
CA ALA A 669 -4.10 17.12 -11.00
C ALA A 669 -4.57 18.57 -11.25
N ALA A 670 -4.95 19.31 -10.21
CA ALA A 670 -5.32 20.71 -10.31
C ALA A 670 -4.15 21.57 -10.81
N GLY A 671 -2.92 21.25 -10.39
CA GLY A 671 -1.72 21.97 -10.78
C GLY A 671 -1.47 21.92 -12.28
N LEU A 672 -1.48 20.71 -12.84
CA LEU A 672 -1.31 20.47 -14.27
C LEU A 672 -2.42 21.14 -15.08
N THR A 673 -3.66 21.00 -14.60
CA THR A 673 -4.87 21.50 -15.26
C THR A 673 -4.89 23.01 -15.36
N LEU A 674 -4.68 23.69 -14.24
CA LEU A 674 -4.70 25.15 -14.18
C LEU A 674 -3.52 25.75 -14.94
N SER A 675 -2.34 25.14 -14.84
CA SER A 675 -1.16 25.61 -15.57
C SER A 675 -1.35 25.49 -17.08
N ARG A 676 -1.84 24.34 -17.57
CA ARG A 676 -2.14 24.16 -19.00
C ARG A 676 -3.20 25.15 -19.49
N TYR A 677 -4.26 25.38 -18.71
CA TYR A 677 -5.28 26.37 -19.06
C TYR A 677 -4.70 27.78 -19.21
N LEU A 678 -3.91 28.22 -18.24
CA LEU A 678 -3.30 29.56 -18.26
C LEU A 678 -2.35 29.72 -19.44
N ILE A 679 -1.58 28.69 -19.75
CA ILE A 679 -0.60 28.70 -20.84
C ILE A 679 -1.30 28.75 -22.22
N THR A 680 -2.29 27.89 -22.44
CA THR A 680 -3.00 27.79 -23.73
C THR A 680 -3.92 28.98 -23.98
N SER A 681 -4.56 29.52 -22.95
CA SER A 681 -5.41 30.72 -23.07
C SER A 681 -4.63 31.99 -23.43
N GLN A 682 -3.37 32.11 -22.98
CA GLN A 682 -2.46 33.19 -23.36
C GLN A 682 -1.94 33.07 -24.79
N ALA A 683 -1.69 31.85 -25.25
CA ALA A 683 -0.90 31.64 -26.45
C ALA A 683 -1.57 32.20 -27.71
N GLY A 684 -2.90 32.13 -27.83
CA GLY A 684 -3.67 32.69 -28.96
C GLY A 684 -3.21 32.25 -30.37
N LEU A 685 -2.29 31.29 -30.45
CA LEU A 685 -1.46 30.96 -31.60
C LEU A 685 -1.48 29.44 -31.82
N PRO A 686 -1.29 28.99 -33.07
CA PRO A 686 -1.26 27.56 -33.39
C PRO A 686 -0.15 26.87 -32.61
N GLU A 687 -0.50 25.78 -31.93
CA GLU A 687 0.47 24.96 -31.21
C GLU A 687 1.41 24.30 -32.22
N THR A 688 2.70 24.61 -32.11
CA THR A 688 3.75 23.78 -32.70
C THR A 688 4.09 22.65 -31.73
N PRO A 689 4.67 21.53 -32.20
CA PRO A 689 5.12 20.47 -31.30
C PRO A 689 6.13 20.96 -30.25
N PHE A 690 6.95 21.95 -30.60
CA PHE A 690 7.88 22.59 -29.67
C PHE A 690 7.15 23.39 -28.59
N SER A 691 6.20 24.26 -28.97
CA SER A 691 5.44 25.04 -27.99
C SER A 691 4.62 24.15 -27.06
N ALA A 692 3.99 23.09 -27.58
CA ALA A 692 3.28 22.11 -26.76
C ALA A 692 4.19 21.44 -25.72
N ALA A 693 5.42 21.06 -26.11
CA ALA A 693 6.39 20.49 -25.17
C ALA A 693 6.86 21.50 -24.11
N VAL A 694 7.09 22.76 -24.48
CA VAL A 694 7.45 23.81 -23.52
C VAL A 694 6.30 24.05 -22.53
N TYR A 695 5.07 24.14 -23.02
CA TYR A 695 3.87 24.35 -22.21
C TYR A 695 3.64 23.22 -21.22
N ASP A 696 3.76 21.98 -21.68
CA ASP A 696 3.59 20.79 -20.85
C ASP A 696 4.70 20.67 -19.79
N ALA A 697 5.94 21.01 -20.14
CA ALA A 697 7.05 21.04 -19.20
C ALA A 697 6.89 22.14 -18.13
N ILE A 698 6.39 23.33 -18.50
CA ILE A 698 6.11 24.40 -17.54
C ILE A 698 4.97 24.01 -16.60
N ALA A 699 3.91 23.41 -17.14
CA ALA A 699 2.80 22.91 -16.32
C ALA A 699 3.27 21.86 -15.31
N ARG A 700 4.11 20.91 -15.72
CA ARG A 700 4.72 19.93 -14.80
C ARG A 700 5.61 20.59 -13.75
N TRP A 701 6.49 21.49 -14.15
CA TRP A 701 7.40 22.17 -13.24
C TRP A 701 6.64 22.97 -12.17
N GLU A 702 5.61 23.71 -12.56
CA GLU A 702 4.75 24.46 -11.62
C GLU A 702 4.04 23.52 -10.64
N THR A 703 3.53 22.41 -11.16
CA THR A 703 2.90 21.37 -10.32
C THR A 703 3.87 20.78 -9.31
N GLU A 704 5.13 20.56 -9.70
CA GLU A 704 6.17 20.05 -8.81
C GLU A 704 6.58 21.01 -7.71
N GLN A 705 6.51 22.32 -7.96
CA GLN A 705 6.74 23.29 -6.90
C GLN A 705 5.60 23.29 -5.88
N TRP A 706 4.42 22.81 -6.25
CA TRP A 706 3.24 22.78 -5.39
C TRP A 706 3.04 21.46 -4.65
N ALA A 707 3.27 20.32 -5.32
CA ALA A 707 3.21 19.00 -4.72
C ALA A 707 4.60 18.59 -4.19
N THR A 708 4.80 18.72 -2.87
CA THR A 708 6.07 18.46 -2.18
C THR A 708 6.64 17.05 -2.35
N GLU A 709 5.82 16.08 -2.79
CA GLU A 709 6.20 14.70 -3.04
C GLU A 709 5.51 14.21 -4.31
N LEU A 710 6.22 14.19 -5.43
CA LEU A 710 5.73 13.58 -6.66
C LEU A 710 6.48 12.29 -6.96
N PRO A 711 5.77 11.22 -7.34
CA PRO A 711 6.30 9.86 -7.48
C PRO A 711 7.37 9.74 -8.57
N TRP A 712 7.40 10.67 -9.53
CA TRP A 712 8.36 10.63 -10.65
C TRP A 712 9.69 11.34 -10.36
N THR A 713 9.87 11.97 -9.20
CA THR A 713 11.08 12.76 -8.89
C THR A 713 12.35 11.89 -8.76
N ALA A 714 12.25 10.70 -8.17
CA ALA A 714 13.37 9.78 -8.02
C ALA A 714 13.76 9.07 -9.34
N PRO A 715 12.84 8.47 -10.11
CA PRO A 715 13.14 7.92 -11.44
C PRO A 715 13.71 8.98 -12.40
N ARG A 716 13.24 10.23 -12.31
CA ARG A 716 13.77 11.34 -13.11
C ARG A 716 15.24 11.61 -12.81
N ARG A 717 15.62 11.76 -11.54
CA ARG A 717 17.03 12.00 -11.17
C ARG A 717 17.91 10.87 -11.67
N GLN A 718 17.44 9.63 -11.55
CA GLN A 718 18.15 8.47 -12.09
C GLN A 718 18.28 8.53 -13.61
N ALA A 719 17.22 8.86 -14.36
CA ALA A 719 17.26 8.97 -15.83
C ALA A 719 18.22 10.07 -16.30
N ILE A 720 18.22 11.24 -15.65
CA ILE A 720 19.16 12.34 -15.94
C ILE A 720 20.59 11.90 -15.63
N ASN A 721 20.83 11.27 -14.48
CA ASN A 721 22.15 10.77 -14.11
C ASN A 721 22.66 9.73 -15.13
N THR A 722 21.80 8.83 -15.60
CA THR A 722 22.14 7.86 -16.65
C THR A 722 22.49 8.55 -17.97
N LEU A 723 21.73 9.57 -18.39
CA LEU A 723 22.04 10.35 -19.60
C LEU A 723 23.38 11.09 -19.48
N LEU A 724 23.68 11.67 -18.31
CA LEU A 724 24.95 12.32 -18.05
C LEU A 724 26.14 11.33 -18.04
N GLN A 725 25.93 10.11 -17.52
CA GLN A 725 26.96 9.07 -17.43
C GLN A 725 27.30 8.42 -18.78
N THR A 726 26.35 8.36 -19.72
CA THR A 726 26.58 7.72 -21.04
C THR A 726 27.38 8.58 -22.02
N GLY A 727 27.74 9.82 -21.67
CA GLY A 727 28.49 10.73 -22.56
C GLY A 727 27.68 11.27 -23.75
N ALA A 728 26.46 10.78 -23.95
CA ALA A 728 25.44 11.37 -24.84
C ALA A 728 24.82 12.58 -24.14
N GLY A 729 25.65 13.60 -23.87
CA GLY A 729 25.24 14.79 -23.16
C GLY A 729 24.01 15.41 -23.82
N PRO A 730 22.91 15.64 -23.08
CA PRO A 730 21.68 16.14 -23.67
C PRO A 730 21.96 17.49 -24.35
N SER A 731 21.47 17.67 -25.58
CA SER A 731 21.62 18.93 -26.31
C SER A 731 20.27 19.58 -26.55
N LEU A 732 20.19 20.88 -26.32
CA LEU A 732 18.99 21.65 -26.65
C LEU A 732 18.79 21.84 -28.16
N ARG A 733 19.78 21.44 -28.97
CA ARG A 733 19.69 21.44 -30.44
C ARG A 733 18.98 20.21 -30.99
N SER A 734 18.90 19.11 -30.22
CA SER A 734 18.11 17.96 -30.67
C SER A 734 16.65 18.38 -30.65
N ARG A 735 16.07 18.52 -31.84
CA ARG A 735 14.64 18.76 -31.96
C ARG A 735 13.92 17.55 -31.37
N PRO A 736 12.91 17.76 -30.52
CA PRO A 736 12.08 16.66 -30.09
C PRO A 736 11.48 16.03 -31.35
N THR A 737 11.71 14.73 -31.56
CA THR A 737 10.94 13.98 -32.55
C THR A 737 9.57 13.74 -31.96
N TRP A 738 8.71 14.75 -32.09
CA TRP A 738 7.29 14.60 -31.86
C TRP A 738 6.73 13.74 -32.97
N THR A 739 6.47 12.48 -32.67
CA THR A 739 5.38 11.80 -33.36
C THR A 739 4.09 12.30 -32.73
N GLU A 740 2.99 12.40 -33.48
CA GLU A 740 1.67 12.83 -32.97
C GLU A 740 1.17 11.99 -31.76
N GLN A 741 1.92 10.95 -31.36
CA GLN A 741 1.55 10.02 -30.30
C GLN A 741 2.52 10.00 -29.11
N HIS A 742 3.78 10.48 -29.20
CA HIS A 742 4.75 10.26 -28.10
C HIS A 742 5.81 11.37 -27.95
N VAL A 743 5.90 11.95 -26.75
CA VAL A 743 7.12 12.65 -26.28
C VAL A 743 8.02 11.62 -25.63
N ASP A 744 9.19 11.37 -26.22
CA ASP A 744 10.24 10.55 -25.60
C ASP A 744 10.46 11.00 -24.13
N PRO A 745 10.35 10.10 -23.13
CA PRO A 745 10.50 10.45 -21.73
C PRO A 745 11.78 11.24 -21.41
N ALA A 746 12.90 10.90 -22.08
CA ALA A 746 14.16 11.61 -21.92
C ALA A 746 14.05 13.07 -22.36
N THR A 747 13.37 13.33 -23.47
CA THR A 747 13.08 14.69 -23.97
C THR A 747 12.23 15.47 -22.97
N GLY A 748 11.19 14.86 -22.39
CA GLY A 748 10.37 15.53 -21.37
C GLY A 748 11.20 15.96 -20.15
N TYR A 749 12.03 15.05 -19.63
CA TYR A 749 12.91 15.34 -18.49
C TYR A 749 13.94 16.43 -18.80
N LEU A 750 14.45 16.46 -20.03
CA LEU A 750 15.38 17.48 -20.50
C LEU A 750 14.73 18.86 -20.38
N TYR A 751 13.49 19.02 -20.85
CA TYR A 751 12.76 20.29 -20.78
C TYR A 751 12.54 20.71 -19.33
N ASP A 752 12.16 19.77 -18.46
CA ASP A 752 11.92 20.08 -17.05
C ASP A 752 13.19 20.62 -16.35
N THR A 753 14.37 20.07 -16.67
CA THR A 753 15.65 20.59 -16.14
C THR A 753 16.03 21.96 -16.70
N VAL A 754 15.70 22.24 -17.95
CA VAL A 754 15.92 23.55 -18.58
C VAL A 754 15.08 24.59 -17.85
N LEU A 755 13.82 24.28 -17.54
CA LEU A 755 12.94 25.19 -16.83
C LEU A 755 13.39 25.42 -15.38
N ALA A 756 13.84 24.39 -14.69
CA ALA A 756 14.46 24.54 -13.37
C ALA A 756 15.69 25.45 -13.41
N TYR A 757 16.55 25.29 -14.42
CA TYR A 757 17.70 26.18 -14.64
C TYR A 757 17.26 27.61 -14.99
N VAL A 758 16.24 27.79 -15.83
CA VAL A 758 15.72 29.11 -16.17
C VAL A 758 15.19 29.82 -14.93
N ALA A 759 14.38 29.13 -14.12
CA ALA A 759 13.83 29.66 -12.89
C ALA A 759 14.93 30.05 -11.89
N GLY A 760 15.96 29.20 -11.75
CA GLY A 760 17.08 29.46 -10.84
C GLY A 760 18.03 30.57 -11.29
N ALA A 761 18.42 30.58 -12.57
CA ALA A 761 19.43 31.50 -13.10
C ALA A 761 18.87 32.85 -13.58
N TYR A 762 17.63 32.86 -14.10
CA TYR A 762 17.00 34.04 -14.70
C TYR A 762 15.73 34.48 -13.98
N GLY A 763 15.40 33.82 -12.86
CA GLY A 763 14.21 34.10 -12.07
C GLY A 763 12.93 33.49 -12.67
N ARG A 764 11.97 33.20 -11.79
CA ARG A 764 10.71 32.53 -12.11
C ARG A 764 9.85 33.27 -13.14
N THR A 765 9.87 34.61 -13.12
CA THR A 765 9.17 35.46 -14.12
C THR A 765 9.66 35.24 -15.56
N SER A 766 10.84 34.65 -15.75
CA SER A 766 11.35 34.31 -17.08
C SER A 766 10.62 33.13 -17.72
N LEU A 767 9.93 32.29 -16.92
CA LEU A 767 9.09 31.21 -17.44
C LEU A 767 7.88 31.75 -18.23
N GLY A 768 7.21 32.79 -17.73
CA GLY A 768 6.12 33.45 -18.46
C GLY A 768 6.58 34.02 -19.81
N LYS A 769 7.81 34.54 -19.88
CA LYS A 769 8.38 35.01 -21.15
C LYS A 769 8.66 33.84 -22.12
N LEU A 770 9.09 32.69 -21.61
CA LEU A 770 9.27 31.48 -22.44
C LEU A 770 7.92 30.99 -22.98
N VAL A 771 6.86 30.99 -22.18
CA VAL A 771 5.49 30.68 -22.63
C VAL A 771 5.08 31.61 -23.78
N ALA A 772 5.19 32.92 -23.57
CA ALA A 772 4.81 33.92 -24.57
C ALA A 772 5.66 33.83 -25.86
N GLY A 773 6.90 33.36 -25.76
CA GLY A 773 7.79 33.18 -26.90
C GLY A 773 7.63 31.84 -27.63
N ALA A 774 7.27 30.75 -26.94
CA ALA A 774 7.42 29.39 -27.46
C ALA A 774 6.64 29.13 -28.75
N SER A 775 5.46 29.72 -28.92
CA SER A 775 4.64 29.61 -30.15
C SER A 775 5.25 30.33 -31.36
N ARG A 776 6.19 31.26 -31.15
CA ARG A 776 6.84 32.05 -32.22
C ARG A 776 8.16 31.45 -32.67
N HIS A 777 8.67 30.44 -31.97
CA HIS A 777 9.99 29.86 -32.18
C HIS A 777 9.90 28.37 -32.46
N ALA A 778 10.83 27.84 -33.26
CA ALA A 778 10.83 26.43 -33.66
C ALA A 778 11.67 25.53 -32.73
N GLY A 779 12.38 26.13 -31.77
CA GLY A 779 13.30 25.44 -30.88
C GLY A 779 13.97 26.37 -29.87
N TRP A 780 14.70 25.77 -28.92
CA TRP A 780 15.43 26.49 -27.88
C TRP A 780 16.51 27.45 -28.41
N ASP A 781 17.10 27.13 -29.57
CA ASP A 781 18.16 27.93 -30.22
C ASP A 781 17.70 29.29 -30.74
N THR A 782 16.39 29.42 -31.00
CA THR A 782 15.75 30.68 -31.40
C THR A 782 14.98 31.32 -30.25
N LEU A 783 14.35 30.52 -29.39
CA LEU A 783 13.60 30.99 -28.23
C LEU A 783 14.50 31.67 -27.17
N ILE A 784 15.60 31.03 -26.77
CA ILE A 784 16.43 31.51 -25.66
C ILE A 784 17.06 32.89 -25.97
N PRO A 785 17.69 33.12 -27.14
CA PRO A 785 18.27 34.44 -27.43
C PRO A 785 17.24 35.56 -27.50
N ASP A 786 16.06 35.29 -28.07
CA ASP A 786 14.99 36.27 -28.20
C ASP A 786 14.38 36.62 -26.83
N VAL A 787 14.10 35.61 -26.01
CA VAL A 787 13.37 35.78 -24.76
C VAL A 787 14.26 36.16 -23.58
N LEU A 788 15.44 35.56 -23.46
CA LEU A 788 16.35 35.75 -22.32
C LEU A 788 17.51 36.71 -22.64
N GLY A 789 17.74 37.05 -23.91
CA GLY A 789 18.85 37.93 -24.31
C GLY A 789 20.24 37.28 -24.17
N VAL A 790 20.31 35.95 -24.05
CA VAL A 790 21.56 35.20 -23.88
C VAL A 790 21.86 34.37 -25.12
N ARG A 791 23.14 34.29 -25.51
CA ARG A 791 23.55 33.41 -26.60
C ARG A 791 23.22 31.96 -26.24
N PHE A 792 22.61 31.24 -27.18
CA PHE A 792 22.19 29.86 -26.95
C PHE A 792 23.33 28.94 -26.46
N GLY A 793 24.55 29.08 -26.99
CA GLY A 793 25.70 28.28 -26.56
C GLY A 793 26.12 28.54 -25.10
N ASP A 794 26.03 29.79 -24.65
CA ASP A 794 26.34 30.17 -23.27
C ASP A 794 25.25 29.65 -22.31
N PHE A 795 23.98 29.71 -22.74
CA PHE A 795 22.86 29.13 -22.01
C PHE A 795 23.00 27.60 -21.88
N GLU A 796 23.25 26.88 -22.97
CA GLU A 796 23.40 25.42 -22.98
C GLU A 796 24.58 24.98 -22.11
N ALA A 797 25.71 25.72 -22.14
CA ALA A 797 26.86 25.46 -21.28
C ALA A 797 26.54 25.66 -19.80
N GLY A 798 25.87 26.76 -19.44
CA GLY A 798 25.47 27.03 -18.05
C GLY A 798 24.44 26.03 -17.52
N TRP A 799 23.45 25.66 -18.34
CA TRP A 799 22.49 24.62 -17.98
C TRP A 799 23.17 23.27 -17.75
N ARG A 800 24.06 22.83 -18.65
CA ARG A 800 24.83 21.58 -18.46
C ARG A 800 25.68 21.60 -17.21
N ALA A 801 26.31 22.74 -16.90
CA ALA A 801 27.08 22.89 -15.67
C ALA A 801 26.19 22.73 -14.43
N SER A 802 24.94 23.20 -14.46
CA SER A 802 23.98 23.04 -13.36
C SER A 802 23.50 21.60 -13.13
N LEU A 803 23.68 20.72 -14.12
CA LEU A 803 23.34 19.30 -14.01
C LEU A 803 24.46 18.45 -13.38
N GLN A 804 25.65 19.01 -13.22
CA GLN A 804 26.76 18.32 -12.57
C GLN A 804 26.61 18.43 -11.04
N PRO A 805 26.75 17.32 -10.30
CA PRO A 805 26.59 17.29 -8.85
C PRO A 805 27.67 18.07 -8.09
#